data_AF-A0A521JNF7-F1
#
_entry.id   AF-A0A521JNF7-F1
#
_cell.length_a   1.000
_cell.length_b   1.000
_cell.length_c   1.000
_cell.angle_alpha   90.00
_cell.angle_beta   90.00
_cell.angle_gamma   90.00
#
_symmetry.space_group_name_H-M   'P 1'
#
loop_
_entity.id
_entity.type
_entity.pdbx_description
1 polymer ?
#
loop_
_entity_poly.entity_id
_entity_poly.type
_entity_poly.pdbx_seq_one_letter_code
_entity_poly.pdbx_strand_id
1 'polypeptide(L)'
;MKKFTKSMLVLLFAMIVVLSAVSCKKSDDTDKPDTTPTPTTAPDKTPDDTPDDTKEPVEVVPDVPADRYDATVTPRTGSNETNPLVVSIGTLDGKFSPFFATSAYDVDVNDRAHIGLIYYNKFGAPEAGINVPSYAYDFTQEISADNSTSTYTFVLKNKLTFSDGAPITAKDALFSMYVLSDPMYDGSSTFYTMNIQGMNEYRLQTSADVLRTVDAILEAGIKPGDDGSMVINPADGVTAAQQEKFWSYLTEAGAGFAQEIIDYVNTKYPSYIESYFAPYTPDQVSASPSMQAAFGMVMWGFGELDEAGAFIDSLGNKYDLATDTVDANIYWENILGNYGYDLSDAGINAEKAGDLTVQDYIKAAYISAEGQLAEGVKSISGITSGTVVSDDGVEREFIKIVLNGVDPTAIFKLGVIVAPHHYYTAGYNGSLNDFGVETGKKEFMDHLKTKNDRPLGAGPYVFQEYKDNVVTYTANDNFLLGSPKIKTFRYQEIALGAELDATLTGTVHYSDPSASMTVINDITAGADNYAKLGYTLVDNDGYGYIGIQGQAIPEFDVRKALAHSMNVGLAVDNYYQELASVNYRTMTKILWAYPDNPNNLFPYDETGETSKELFLKAGYKYDAASNVMTYPDGHEKAGTQVTFKFTLPSEAKDHPAGSIFIDTQATLAKIGVKVDIETDQSLLNKLSTAYDSGLQVWAAAWGSGGVDPDMFQIWHSDPKVNQGTSAARSGLYYLFENGSDEEKAMLTELNDLIIAGRSTIDTEERKAIYKRALELSTGLAVEVPTYQRKNMYVFNKDVINADTLFSGDDVTPFQTPISFIWNVELN
;
A
#
# COMPACT_ATOMS: atom_id res chain seq x y z
N MET A 1 2.29 -39.88 -24.75
CA MET A 1 3.60 -40.36 -25.25
C MET A 1 4.49 -39.15 -25.50
N LYS A 2 5.61 -39.04 -24.76
CA LYS A 2 6.82 -38.18 -24.95
C LYS A 2 6.57 -36.64 -24.99
N LYS A 3 6.88 -35.85 -23.94
CA LYS A 3 8.18 -35.38 -23.36
C LYS A 3 9.13 -34.67 -24.35
N PHE A 4 9.78 -33.59 -23.85
CA PHE A 4 10.78 -32.65 -24.39
C PHE A 4 10.17 -31.33 -24.93
N THR A 5 10.54 -30.11 -24.52
CA THR A 5 11.82 -29.61 -23.96
C THR A 5 11.60 -28.27 -23.21
N LYS A 6 12.05 -28.17 -21.95
CA LYS A 6 12.45 -26.90 -21.28
C LYS A 6 13.85 -26.53 -21.79
N SER A 7 14.08 -25.24 -22.10
CA SER A 7 15.36 -24.53 -22.25
C SER A 7 15.38 -23.59 -23.46
N MET A 8 14.93 -22.34 -23.28
CA MET A 8 15.36 -21.20 -24.11
C MET A 8 14.94 -19.86 -23.47
N LEU A 9 15.56 -19.45 -22.35
CA LEU A 9 15.39 -18.08 -21.83
C LEU A 9 16.62 -17.54 -21.07
N VAL A 10 17.83 -18.00 -21.38
CA VAL A 10 19.08 -17.56 -20.71
C VAL A 10 20.14 -17.09 -21.74
N LEU A 11 19.73 -16.58 -22.90
CA LEU A 11 20.69 -16.26 -23.98
C LEU A 11 20.40 -14.97 -24.74
N LEU A 12 19.82 -13.96 -24.07
CA LEU A 12 19.70 -12.60 -24.63
C LEU A 12 20.45 -11.50 -23.86
N PHE A 13 21.19 -11.81 -22.79
CA PHE A 13 21.90 -10.82 -21.96
C PHE A 13 23.43 -10.80 -22.11
N ALA A 14 23.99 -11.43 -23.15
CA ALA A 14 25.44 -11.45 -23.37
C ALA A 14 25.81 -11.17 -24.82
N MET A 15 25.75 -9.88 -25.23
CA MET A 15 26.60 -9.32 -26.30
C MET A 15 26.33 -7.81 -26.42
N ILE A 16 27.20 -6.97 -25.87
CA ILE A 16 27.73 -5.70 -26.42
C ILE A 16 28.75 -5.16 -25.41
N VAL A 17 30.00 -5.62 -25.51
CA VAL A 17 31.29 -4.91 -25.31
C VAL A 17 32.29 -5.86 -26.00
N VAL A 18 33.11 -5.51 -27.00
CA VAL A 18 34.33 -4.70 -26.97
C VAL A 18 34.77 -4.49 -28.43
N LEU A 19 35.18 -3.27 -28.82
CA LEU A 19 36.46 -2.93 -29.46
C LEU A 19 36.42 -1.59 -30.22
N SER A 20 36.99 -0.57 -29.59
CA SER A 20 37.83 0.38 -30.31
C SER A 20 39.00 0.76 -29.42
N ALA A 21 40.20 0.31 -29.80
CA ALA A 21 41.44 0.61 -29.12
C ALA A 21 42.27 1.64 -29.91
N VAL A 22 43.08 2.37 -29.14
CA VAL A 22 44.32 3.09 -29.49
C VAL A 22 44.20 4.53 -30.02
N SER A 23 44.52 5.53 -29.19
CA SER A 23 45.89 6.10 -29.09
C SER A 23 45.94 7.37 -28.24
N CYS A 24 46.94 7.48 -27.36
CA CYS A 24 47.24 8.64 -26.53
C CYS A 24 47.72 9.87 -27.31
N LYS A 25 47.31 11.08 -26.89
CA LYS A 25 48.19 12.26 -26.81
C LYS A 25 47.62 13.40 -25.94
N LYS A 26 48.48 13.93 -25.07
CA LYS A 26 48.36 15.12 -24.19
C LYS A 26 47.84 16.40 -24.86
N SER A 27 47.06 17.23 -24.15
CA SER A 27 47.41 18.61 -23.73
C SER A 27 46.26 19.36 -23.00
N ASP A 28 46.63 19.98 -21.87
CA ASP A 28 46.25 21.26 -21.21
C ASP A 28 44.78 21.76 -21.00
N ASP A 29 44.50 22.03 -19.71
CA ASP A 29 43.76 23.13 -19.04
C ASP A 29 42.38 23.63 -19.55
N THR A 30 41.35 23.57 -18.69
CA THR A 30 40.71 24.74 -17.99
C THR A 30 39.44 24.36 -17.18
N ASP A 31 39.21 25.12 -16.11
CA ASP A 31 38.22 25.03 -15.02
C ASP A 31 36.72 24.87 -15.36
N LYS A 32 36.00 24.02 -14.59
CA LYS A 32 34.67 24.29 -13.97
C LYS A 32 34.28 23.21 -12.93
N PRO A 33 33.40 23.52 -11.95
CA PRO A 33 33.27 22.77 -10.70
C PRO A 33 32.42 21.51 -10.81
N ASP A 34 32.86 20.47 -10.11
CA ASP A 34 32.26 19.15 -10.02
C ASP A 34 31.37 19.07 -8.78
N THR A 35 30.08 18.75 -8.99
CA THR A 35 29.15 18.31 -7.94
C THR A 35 28.57 16.99 -8.38
N THR A 36 29.29 15.91 -8.09
CA THR A 36 28.81 14.53 -8.19
C THR A 36 29.31 13.77 -6.96
N PRO A 37 28.46 13.05 -6.21
CA PRO A 37 28.91 12.22 -5.11
C PRO A 37 29.64 10.99 -5.64
N THR A 38 30.85 10.78 -5.13
CA THR A 38 31.72 9.63 -5.47
C THR A 38 31.07 8.31 -5.04
N PRO A 39 31.06 7.27 -5.89
CA PRO A 39 30.63 5.93 -5.50
C PRO A 39 31.71 5.24 -4.65
N THR A 40 31.31 4.76 -3.47
CA THR A 40 32.19 3.98 -2.58
C THR A 40 32.39 2.58 -3.16
N THR A 41 33.53 2.35 -3.80
CA THR A 41 34.01 0.99 -4.17
C THR A 41 34.41 0.20 -2.91
N ALA A 42 33.92 -1.04 -2.83
CA ALA A 42 34.31 -2.05 -1.85
C ALA A 42 35.82 -2.34 -1.88
N PRO A 43 36.51 -2.45 -0.73
CA PRO A 43 37.83 -3.03 -0.65
C PRO A 43 37.76 -4.55 -0.45
N ASP A 44 38.22 -5.27 -1.46
CA ASP A 44 38.60 -6.68 -1.39
C ASP A 44 39.92 -6.81 -0.60
N LYS A 45 39.86 -7.27 0.67
CA LYS A 45 41.00 -7.83 1.41
C LYS A 45 40.55 -8.82 2.49
N THR A 46 41.11 -10.01 2.40
CA THR A 46 41.06 -11.13 3.36
C THR A 46 41.39 -10.69 4.79
N PRO A 47 40.66 -11.14 5.84
CA PRO A 47 41.03 -10.89 7.23
C PRO A 47 42.27 -11.70 7.63
N ASP A 48 43.26 -11.02 8.20
CA ASP A 48 44.34 -11.62 8.97
C ASP A 48 43.82 -11.78 10.41
N ASP A 49 43.36 -12.98 10.76
CA ASP A 49 42.86 -13.35 12.09
C ASP A 49 44.01 -13.41 13.11
N THR A 50 44.45 -12.25 13.60
CA THR A 50 45.23 -12.15 14.84
C THR A 50 44.59 -11.12 15.77
N PRO A 51 44.07 -11.50 16.96
CA PRO A 51 43.53 -10.55 17.93
C PRO A 51 44.65 -9.64 18.45
N ASP A 52 44.55 -8.34 18.19
CA ASP A 52 45.35 -7.32 18.87
C ASP A 52 44.68 -6.98 20.22
N ASP A 53 45.07 -7.74 21.25
CA ASP A 53 44.58 -7.69 22.64
C ASP A 53 45.00 -6.40 23.41
N THR A 54 45.18 -5.26 22.72
CA THR A 54 45.71 -4.02 23.36
C THR A 54 44.87 -2.75 23.21
N LYS A 55 43.65 -2.81 22.66
CA LYS A 55 42.73 -1.66 22.72
C LYS A 55 41.97 -1.65 24.04
N GLU A 56 42.16 -0.61 24.86
CA GLU A 56 41.33 -0.35 26.03
C GLU A 56 39.85 -0.27 25.61
N PRO A 57 38.90 -0.81 26.40
CA PRO A 57 37.48 -0.76 26.06
C PRO A 57 37.02 0.70 25.94
N VAL A 58 36.46 1.04 24.77
CA VAL A 58 35.88 2.37 24.51
C VAL A 58 34.70 2.56 25.46
N GLU A 59 34.66 3.69 26.17
CA GLU A 59 33.55 4.03 27.05
C GLU A 59 32.26 4.18 26.21
N VAL A 60 31.27 3.31 26.46
CA VAL A 60 29.96 3.42 25.81
C VAL A 60 29.24 4.65 26.36
N VAL A 61 29.04 5.68 25.54
CA VAL A 61 28.26 6.88 25.86
C VAL A 61 26.92 6.87 25.10
N PRO A 62 25.96 7.75 25.41
CA PRO A 62 24.75 7.87 24.59
C PRO A 62 25.08 8.25 23.16
N ASP A 63 24.50 7.51 22.20
CA ASP A 63 24.62 7.81 20.77
C ASP A 63 23.67 8.97 20.41
N VAL A 64 24.08 10.18 20.75
CA VAL A 64 23.38 11.44 20.42
C VAL A 64 24.35 12.47 19.84
N PRO A 65 23.90 13.44 19.02
CA PRO A 65 24.77 14.51 18.53
C PRO A 65 25.36 15.33 19.68
N ALA A 66 26.65 15.62 19.62
CA ALA A 66 27.38 16.32 20.68
C ALA A 66 26.94 17.78 20.87
N ASP A 67 26.42 18.40 19.81
CA ASP A 67 25.98 19.80 19.75
C ASP A 67 24.45 19.95 19.83
N ARG A 68 23.72 18.88 20.18
CA ARG A 68 22.26 18.94 20.34
C ARG A 68 21.86 19.95 21.41
N TYR A 69 20.77 20.67 21.16
CA TYR A 69 20.23 21.62 22.14
C TYR A 69 19.70 20.87 23.38
N ASP A 70 20.02 21.37 24.57
CA ASP A 70 19.57 20.81 25.86
C ASP A 70 18.94 21.91 26.71
N ALA A 71 17.62 21.85 26.86
CA ALA A 71 16.85 22.82 27.61
C ALA A 71 17.09 22.75 29.13
N THR A 72 17.66 21.65 29.64
CA THR A 72 18.03 21.52 31.06
C THR A 72 19.31 22.28 31.39
N VAL A 73 20.18 22.49 30.39
CA VAL A 73 21.42 23.25 30.49
C VAL A 73 21.23 24.69 30.04
N THR A 74 20.59 24.89 28.88
CA THR A 74 20.27 26.20 28.32
C THR A 74 18.75 26.36 28.22
N PRO A 75 18.09 26.92 29.26
CA PRO A 75 16.65 27.01 29.31
C PRO A 75 16.04 27.74 28.10
N ARG A 76 14.85 27.30 27.69
CA ARG A 76 14.04 28.02 26.71
C ARG A 76 13.72 29.41 27.25
N THR A 77 13.56 30.37 26.35
CA THR A 77 13.22 31.76 26.71
C THR A 77 12.18 32.34 25.76
N GLY A 78 11.56 33.47 26.13
CA GLY A 78 10.62 34.18 25.27
C GLY A 78 9.40 33.34 24.88
N SER A 79 8.97 33.49 23.61
CA SER A 79 7.81 32.76 23.05
C SER A 79 8.00 31.25 23.09
N ASN A 80 9.21 30.75 22.87
CA ASN A 80 9.53 29.32 22.91
C ASN A 80 9.23 28.65 24.27
N GLU A 81 9.33 29.40 25.37
CA GLU A 81 9.00 28.90 26.72
C GLU A 81 7.53 29.08 27.10
N THR A 82 6.85 30.10 26.54
CA THR A 82 5.57 30.59 27.07
C THR A 82 4.37 30.39 26.14
N ASN A 83 4.59 30.34 24.83
CA ASN A 83 3.53 30.25 23.83
C ASN A 83 3.49 28.86 23.19
N PRO A 84 2.30 28.31 22.93
CA PRO A 84 2.19 27.08 22.15
C PRO A 84 2.39 27.35 20.66
N LEU A 85 3.01 26.41 19.94
CA LEU A 85 2.79 26.26 18.51
C LEU A 85 1.48 25.49 18.28
N VAL A 86 0.56 26.03 17.49
CA VAL A 86 -0.71 25.38 17.15
C VAL A 86 -0.72 25.05 15.67
N VAL A 87 -0.87 23.77 15.33
CA VAL A 87 -0.85 23.25 13.96
C VAL A 87 -2.23 22.67 13.64
N SER A 88 -2.75 22.90 12.43
CA SER A 88 -3.99 22.25 12.01
C SER A 88 -3.80 20.74 11.86
N ILE A 89 -4.85 19.98 12.12
CA ILE A 89 -4.94 18.57 11.79
C ILE A 89 -6.35 18.24 11.29
N GLY A 90 -6.51 17.19 10.50
CA GLY A 90 -7.83 16.67 10.15
C GLY A 90 -8.55 16.04 11.35
N THR A 91 -9.77 15.55 11.12
CA THR A 91 -10.57 14.91 12.17
C THR A 91 -9.90 13.66 12.72
N LEU A 92 -9.82 13.55 14.05
CA LEU A 92 -9.18 12.44 14.76
C LEU A 92 -10.21 11.40 15.21
N ASP A 93 -9.83 10.12 15.21
CA ASP A 93 -10.66 9.06 15.81
C ASP A 93 -10.34 8.86 17.31
N GLY A 94 -9.28 9.49 17.80
CA GLY A 94 -8.85 9.38 19.20
C GLY A 94 -8.10 8.10 19.51
N LYS A 95 -7.55 7.43 18.49
CA LYS A 95 -6.81 6.16 18.61
C LYS A 95 -5.33 6.35 18.32
N PHE A 96 -4.65 7.00 19.23
CA PHE A 96 -3.23 7.36 19.16
C PHE A 96 -2.29 6.25 19.62
N SER A 97 -2.58 4.99 19.29
CA SER A 97 -1.67 3.87 19.57
C SER A 97 -0.79 3.60 18.35
N PRO A 98 0.50 3.27 18.52
CA PRO A 98 1.38 2.90 17.42
C PRO A 98 0.95 1.63 16.68
N PHE A 99 0.03 0.85 17.27
CA PHE A 99 -0.47 -0.40 16.70
C PHE A 99 -1.91 -0.32 16.17
N PHE A 100 -2.73 0.63 16.65
CA PHE A 100 -4.18 0.63 16.39
C PHE A 100 -4.75 1.99 15.96
N ALA A 101 -3.89 2.88 15.46
CA ALA A 101 -4.34 4.09 14.77
C ALA A 101 -5.26 3.76 13.60
N THR A 102 -6.37 4.48 13.46
CA THR A 102 -7.37 4.22 12.42
C THR A 102 -7.49 5.30 11.35
N SER A 103 -6.80 6.43 11.53
CA SER A 103 -6.66 7.47 10.52
C SER A 103 -5.20 7.90 10.37
N ALA A 104 -4.86 8.50 9.22
CA ALA A 104 -3.54 9.12 9.02
C ALA A 104 -3.28 10.24 10.04
N TYR A 105 -4.32 10.94 10.48
CA TYR A 105 -4.23 11.99 11.48
C TYR A 105 -3.93 11.45 12.89
N ASP A 106 -4.45 10.27 13.24
CA ASP A 106 -4.04 9.60 14.49
C ASP A 106 -2.57 9.17 14.44
N VAL A 107 -2.07 8.80 13.26
CA VAL A 107 -0.64 8.50 13.05
C VAL A 107 0.20 9.76 13.24
N ASP A 108 -0.20 10.91 12.70
CA ASP A 108 0.50 12.20 12.94
C ASP A 108 0.61 12.55 14.42
N VAL A 109 -0.45 12.26 15.20
CA VAL A 109 -0.46 12.42 16.66
C VAL A 109 0.54 11.48 17.33
N ASN A 110 0.55 10.21 16.93
CA ASN A 110 1.46 9.19 17.45
C ASN A 110 2.93 9.51 17.14
N ASP A 111 3.23 9.99 15.93
CA ASP A 111 4.59 10.24 15.44
C ASP A 111 5.27 11.42 16.13
N ARG A 112 4.51 12.32 16.77
CA ARG A 112 5.09 13.34 17.67
C ARG A 112 5.69 12.73 18.93
N ALA A 113 5.18 11.58 19.38
CA ALA A 113 5.55 10.94 20.64
C ALA A 113 6.54 9.78 20.48
N HIS A 114 6.78 9.30 19.26
CA HIS A 114 7.59 8.10 19.00
C HIS A 114 8.76 8.37 18.04
N ILE A 115 9.67 7.40 17.98
CA ILE A 115 10.69 7.27 16.94
C ILE A 115 10.52 5.92 16.24
N GLY A 116 10.87 5.87 14.97
CA GLY A 116 10.97 4.63 14.20
C GLY A 116 12.32 3.95 14.38
N LEU A 117 12.39 2.68 13.99
CA LEU A 117 13.66 1.95 13.88
C LEU A 117 14.58 2.63 12.86
N ILE A 118 14.03 3.08 11.73
CA ILE A 118 14.69 3.92 10.73
C ILE A 118 13.88 5.19 10.48
N TYR A 119 14.50 6.18 9.84
CA TYR A 119 13.84 7.38 9.36
C TYR A 119 13.72 7.34 7.84
N TYR A 120 12.81 8.14 7.27
CA TYR A 120 12.73 8.35 5.82
C TYR A 120 13.08 9.79 5.52
N ASN A 121 14.11 9.98 4.70
CA ASN A 121 14.60 11.31 4.38
C ASN A 121 13.65 12.07 3.44
N LYS A 122 14.04 13.27 3.02
CA LYS A 122 13.23 14.10 2.10
C LYS A 122 12.94 13.47 0.75
N PHE A 123 13.63 12.38 0.37
CA PHE A 123 13.34 11.62 -0.85
C PHE A 123 12.54 10.34 -0.58
N GLY A 124 12.09 10.13 0.66
CA GLY A 124 11.42 8.91 1.09
C GLY A 124 12.36 7.71 1.24
N ALA A 125 13.67 7.91 1.13
CA ALA A 125 14.65 6.83 1.25
C ALA A 125 14.95 6.52 2.73
N PRO A 126 15.13 5.24 3.11
CA PRO A 126 15.46 4.85 4.47
C PRO A 126 16.83 5.41 4.89
N GLU A 127 16.90 5.95 6.09
CA GLU A 127 18.09 6.58 6.66
C GLU A 127 18.23 6.19 8.15
N ALA A 128 19.48 6.00 8.58
CA ALA A 128 19.89 5.83 9.96
C ALA A 128 21.20 6.58 10.19
N GLY A 129 21.51 6.88 11.44
CA GLY A 129 22.73 7.63 11.77
C GLY A 129 22.60 8.44 13.05
N ILE A 130 23.74 8.92 13.55
CA ILE A 130 23.81 9.70 14.80
C ILE A 130 22.95 10.98 14.76
N ASN A 131 22.81 11.60 13.58
CA ASN A 131 22.07 12.85 13.36
C ASN A 131 20.65 12.63 12.82
N VAL A 132 20.17 11.38 12.82
CA VAL A 132 18.91 10.97 12.20
C VAL A 132 17.93 10.59 13.31
N PRO A 133 16.63 10.99 13.24
CA PRO A 133 15.62 10.72 14.27
C PRO A 133 15.13 9.26 14.26
N SER A 134 16.05 8.32 14.18
CA SER A 134 15.84 6.87 14.18
C SER A 134 16.42 6.24 15.44
N TYR A 135 15.98 5.04 15.79
CA TYR A 135 16.67 4.23 16.80
C TYR A 135 17.91 3.53 16.25
N ALA A 136 17.89 3.12 14.97
CA ALA A 136 19.06 2.57 14.32
C ALA A 136 20.19 3.61 14.23
N TYR A 137 21.39 3.18 14.60
CA TYR A 137 22.65 3.85 14.34
C TYR A 137 23.09 3.63 12.90
N ASP A 138 22.91 2.41 12.38
CA ASP A 138 23.23 2.03 11.00
C ASP A 138 22.36 0.84 10.58
N PHE A 139 22.26 0.57 9.27
CA PHE A 139 21.63 -0.65 8.77
C PHE A 139 22.28 -1.17 7.48
N THR A 140 22.18 -2.47 7.26
CA THR A 140 22.58 -3.13 6.01
C THR A 140 21.43 -3.91 5.38
N GLN A 141 21.47 -4.04 4.05
CA GLN A 141 20.57 -4.88 3.25
C GLN A 141 21.42 -5.76 2.33
N GLU A 142 21.30 -7.07 2.47
CA GLU A 142 22.11 -8.04 1.75
C GLU A 142 21.22 -9.05 1.04
N ILE A 143 21.46 -9.30 -0.24
CA ILE A 143 20.76 -10.32 -1.03
C ILE A 143 21.74 -11.46 -1.33
N SER A 144 21.29 -12.70 -1.15
CA SER A 144 22.10 -13.85 -1.55
C SER A 144 22.31 -13.90 -3.06
N ALA A 145 23.45 -14.42 -3.52
CA ALA A 145 23.81 -14.43 -4.95
C ALA A 145 22.80 -15.13 -5.87
N ASP A 146 21.94 -15.98 -5.31
CA ASP A 146 20.88 -16.73 -6.00
C ASP A 146 19.47 -16.15 -5.77
N ASN A 147 19.36 -14.97 -5.12
CA ASN A 147 18.12 -14.32 -4.73
C ASN A 147 17.19 -15.17 -3.83
N SER A 148 17.71 -16.23 -3.22
CA SER A 148 16.94 -17.11 -2.34
C SER A 148 16.65 -16.51 -0.95
N THR A 149 17.45 -15.53 -0.53
CA THR A 149 17.29 -14.86 0.78
C THR A 149 17.67 -13.38 0.72
N SER A 150 17.04 -12.59 1.59
CA SER A 150 17.42 -11.22 1.88
C SER A 150 17.60 -11.03 3.38
N THR A 151 18.67 -10.35 3.79
CA THR A 151 19.04 -10.12 5.19
C THR A 151 19.12 -8.63 5.47
N TYR A 152 18.44 -8.21 6.52
CA TYR A 152 18.41 -6.84 7.02
C TYR A 152 19.01 -6.80 8.41
N THR A 153 20.05 -6.00 8.63
CA THR A 153 20.65 -5.84 9.97
C THR A 153 20.57 -4.39 10.38
N PHE A 154 20.05 -4.12 11.58
CA PHE A 154 19.96 -2.79 12.17
C PHE A 154 20.83 -2.75 13.42
N VAL A 155 21.85 -1.90 13.42
CA VAL A 155 22.67 -1.61 14.60
C VAL A 155 21.98 -0.49 15.38
N LEU A 156 21.83 -0.62 16.69
CA LEU A 156 20.98 0.24 17.52
C LEU A 156 21.80 1.26 18.33
N LYS A 157 21.24 2.46 18.50
CA LYS A 157 21.84 3.53 19.31
C LYS A 157 21.88 3.17 20.80
N ASN A 158 22.99 3.47 21.45
CA ASN A 158 23.20 3.21 22.86
C ASN A 158 22.60 4.29 23.78
N LYS A 159 22.17 3.85 24.97
CA LYS A 159 21.78 4.69 26.13
C LYS A 159 20.77 5.80 25.83
N LEU A 160 19.85 5.55 24.90
CA LEU A 160 18.68 6.40 24.70
C LEU A 160 17.61 6.10 25.78
N THR A 161 16.70 7.05 25.97
CA THR A 161 15.59 6.90 26.92
C THR A 161 14.26 7.30 26.30
N PHE A 162 13.19 6.66 26.74
CA PHE A 162 11.82 7.11 26.50
C PHE A 162 11.53 8.39 27.28
N SER A 163 10.40 9.03 26.97
CA SER A 163 9.94 10.26 27.63
C SER A 163 9.69 10.11 29.14
N ASP A 164 9.48 8.88 29.64
CA ASP A 164 9.38 8.59 31.08
C ASP A 164 10.74 8.29 31.74
N GLY A 165 11.84 8.34 30.98
CA GLY A 165 13.20 8.07 31.43
C GLY A 165 13.59 6.59 31.43
N ALA A 166 12.70 5.67 31.06
CA ALA A 166 13.07 4.27 30.90
C ALA A 166 14.06 4.10 29.73
N PRO A 167 15.06 3.21 29.83
CA PRO A 167 16.02 2.99 28.75
C PRO A 167 15.34 2.33 27.54
N ILE A 168 15.77 2.71 26.34
CA ILE A 168 15.40 2.03 25.09
C ILE A 168 16.40 0.89 24.86
N THR A 169 15.89 -0.30 24.52
CA THR A 169 16.68 -1.50 24.22
C THR A 169 16.20 -2.19 22.95
N ALA A 170 16.97 -3.15 22.44
CA ALA A 170 16.52 -4.01 21.34
C ALA A 170 15.16 -4.67 21.60
N LYS A 171 14.82 -4.93 22.87
CA LYS A 171 13.54 -5.55 23.27
C LYS A 171 12.33 -4.72 22.87
N ASP A 172 12.43 -3.39 22.81
CA ASP A 172 11.30 -2.50 22.49
C ASP A 172 10.97 -2.52 20.99
N ALA A 173 12.00 -2.58 20.14
CA ALA A 173 11.82 -2.78 18.70
C ALA A 173 11.33 -4.21 18.39
N LEU A 174 11.90 -5.22 19.06
CA LEU A 174 11.43 -6.61 18.95
C LEU A 174 9.98 -6.77 19.42
N PHE A 175 9.59 -6.16 20.54
CA PHE A 175 8.21 -6.16 21.01
C PHE A 175 7.25 -5.69 19.93
N SER A 176 7.59 -4.58 19.27
CA SER A 176 6.79 -4.00 18.19
C SER A 176 6.70 -4.96 16.99
N MET A 177 7.81 -5.58 16.57
CA MET A 177 7.81 -6.58 15.50
C MET A 177 6.96 -7.82 15.84
N TYR A 178 6.99 -8.28 17.09
CA TYR A 178 6.22 -9.45 17.54
C TYR A 178 4.72 -9.16 17.66
N VAL A 179 4.33 -7.95 18.08
CA VAL A 179 2.92 -7.50 18.01
C VAL A 179 2.43 -7.54 16.56
N LEU A 180 3.19 -6.98 15.62
CA LEU A 180 2.85 -6.99 14.18
C LEU A 180 2.85 -8.39 13.54
N SER A 181 3.45 -9.38 14.21
CA SER A 181 3.55 -10.77 13.76
C SER A 181 2.45 -11.67 14.36
N ASP A 182 1.72 -11.19 15.37
CA ASP A 182 0.77 -12.01 16.12
C ASP A 182 -0.47 -12.36 15.28
N PRO A 183 -0.96 -13.63 15.30
CA PRO A 183 -2.12 -14.05 14.52
C PRO A 183 -3.46 -13.40 14.94
N MET A 184 -3.57 -12.77 16.12
CA MET A 184 -4.76 -12.05 16.58
C MET A 184 -4.67 -10.53 16.38
N TYR A 185 -3.57 -10.03 15.80
CA TYR A 185 -3.40 -8.60 15.57
C TYR A 185 -4.36 -8.10 14.47
N ASP A 186 -5.09 -7.03 14.78
CA ASP A 186 -6.17 -6.47 13.95
C ASP A 186 -5.96 -4.96 13.64
N GLY A 187 -4.71 -4.50 13.72
CA GLY A 187 -4.32 -3.15 13.29
C GLY A 187 -4.16 -3.00 11.77
N SER A 188 -3.86 -1.79 11.32
CA SER A 188 -3.76 -1.45 9.88
C SER A 188 -2.45 -1.89 9.21
N SER A 189 -1.36 -2.00 9.97
CA SER A 189 -0.07 -2.52 9.53
C SER A 189 0.03 -4.01 9.84
N THR A 190 0.91 -4.79 9.19
CA THR A 190 1.16 -6.20 9.59
C THR A 190 2.42 -6.76 8.92
N PHE A 191 3.06 -7.75 9.56
CA PHE A 191 4.14 -8.55 8.96
C PHE A 191 3.62 -9.79 8.21
N TYR A 192 2.30 -9.98 8.11
CA TYR A 192 1.69 -11.19 7.53
C TYR A 192 2.11 -11.49 6.09
N THR A 193 2.35 -10.46 5.29
CA THR A 193 2.73 -10.61 3.88
C THR A 193 4.23 -10.73 3.67
N MET A 194 5.03 -10.58 4.73
CA MET A 194 6.48 -10.70 4.66
C MET A 194 6.90 -12.16 4.81
N ASN A 195 7.77 -12.64 3.92
CA ASN A 195 8.26 -14.02 3.94
C ASN A 195 9.43 -14.20 4.92
N ILE A 196 9.26 -13.75 6.17
CA ILE A 196 10.27 -13.85 7.24
C ILE A 196 10.41 -15.33 7.63
N GLN A 197 11.64 -15.82 7.73
CA GLN A 197 11.90 -17.20 8.13
C GLN A 197 11.33 -17.48 9.53
N GLY A 198 10.63 -18.61 9.71
CA GLY A 198 10.03 -18.98 10.99
C GLY A 198 8.69 -18.28 11.32
N MET A 199 8.19 -17.39 10.45
CA MET A 199 6.94 -16.67 10.71
C MET A 199 5.73 -17.61 10.77
N ASN A 200 5.65 -18.58 9.85
CA ASN A 200 4.53 -19.52 9.82
C ASN A 200 4.56 -20.46 11.03
N GLU A 201 5.74 -20.95 11.41
CA GLU A 201 5.95 -21.76 12.61
C GLU A 201 5.50 -21.00 13.86
N TYR A 202 5.88 -19.73 13.98
CA TYR A 202 5.45 -18.85 15.07
C TYR A 202 3.94 -18.66 15.08
N ARG A 203 3.31 -18.28 13.97
CA ARG A 203 1.87 -17.97 13.96
C ARG A 203 1.00 -19.20 14.14
N LEU A 204 1.39 -20.32 13.54
CA LEU A 204 0.65 -21.59 13.61
C LEU A 204 1.07 -22.44 14.82
N GLN A 205 2.03 -21.96 15.62
CA GLN A 205 2.56 -22.62 16.83
C GLN A 205 2.96 -24.09 16.57
N THR A 206 3.64 -24.32 15.45
CA THR A 206 3.96 -25.65 14.91
C THR A 206 5.42 -25.73 14.45
N SER A 207 5.90 -26.92 14.09
CA SER A 207 7.27 -27.10 13.59
C SER A 207 7.37 -26.96 12.07
N ALA A 208 8.57 -26.60 11.58
CA ALA A 208 8.89 -26.58 10.16
C ALA A 208 8.64 -27.94 9.47
N ASP A 209 8.86 -29.05 10.19
CA ASP A 209 8.61 -30.39 9.67
C ASP A 209 7.11 -30.68 9.46
N VAL A 210 6.26 -30.20 10.37
CA VAL A 210 4.80 -30.31 10.21
C VAL A 210 4.35 -29.46 9.03
N LEU A 211 4.83 -28.22 8.91
CA LEU A 211 4.48 -27.36 7.77
C LEU A 211 4.90 -27.96 6.44
N ARG A 212 6.16 -28.43 6.33
CA ARG A 212 6.65 -29.11 5.13
C ARG A 212 5.83 -30.35 4.79
N THR A 213 5.38 -31.10 5.81
CA THR A 213 4.51 -32.26 5.60
C THR A 213 3.15 -31.84 5.06
N VAL A 214 2.52 -30.83 5.68
CA VAL A 214 1.23 -30.29 5.24
C VAL A 214 1.30 -29.74 3.82
N ASP A 215 2.31 -28.92 3.52
CA ASP A 215 2.47 -28.30 2.21
C ASP A 215 2.68 -29.35 1.11
N ALA A 216 3.45 -30.41 1.37
CA ALA A 216 3.60 -31.53 0.43
C ALA A 216 2.28 -32.30 0.20
N ILE A 217 1.45 -32.46 1.24
CA ILE A 217 0.12 -33.08 1.12
C ILE A 217 -0.81 -32.21 0.28
N LEU A 218 -0.82 -30.90 0.53
CA LEU A 218 -1.63 -29.93 -0.20
C LEU A 218 -1.21 -29.82 -1.66
N GLU A 219 0.10 -29.82 -1.96
CA GLU A 219 0.62 -29.80 -3.33
C GLU A 219 0.22 -31.05 -4.12
N ALA A 220 0.25 -32.23 -3.49
CA ALA A 220 -0.22 -33.46 -4.13
C ALA A 220 -1.74 -33.46 -4.36
N GLY A 221 -2.48 -32.90 -3.39
CA GLY A 221 -3.93 -32.71 -3.45
C GLY A 221 -4.74 -34.01 -3.44
N ILE A 222 -6.04 -33.85 -3.66
CA ILE A 222 -7.01 -34.94 -3.84
C ILE A 222 -7.68 -34.81 -5.21
N LYS A 223 -8.39 -35.86 -5.63
CA LYS A 223 -9.24 -35.85 -6.82
C LYS A 223 -10.46 -36.75 -6.63
N PRO A 224 -11.54 -36.55 -7.38
CA PRO A 224 -12.64 -37.50 -7.43
C PRO A 224 -12.21 -38.81 -8.09
N GLY A 225 -12.62 -39.93 -7.50
CA GLY A 225 -12.57 -41.26 -8.11
C GLY A 225 -13.70 -41.48 -9.11
N ASP A 226 -13.60 -42.53 -9.93
CA ASP A 226 -14.63 -42.88 -10.93
C ASP A 226 -16.01 -43.19 -10.32
N ASP A 227 -16.06 -43.51 -9.01
CA ASP A 227 -17.26 -43.77 -8.21
C ASP A 227 -17.68 -42.56 -7.34
N GLY A 228 -17.03 -41.41 -7.52
CA GLY A 228 -17.27 -40.20 -6.72
C GLY A 228 -16.60 -40.20 -5.34
N SER A 229 -15.81 -41.22 -4.99
CA SER A 229 -15.05 -41.25 -3.73
C SER A 229 -13.83 -40.30 -3.75
N MET A 230 -13.32 -39.96 -2.57
CA MET A 230 -12.09 -39.19 -2.45
C MET A 230 -10.87 -40.06 -2.77
N VAL A 231 -10.07 -39.66 -3.75
CA VAL A 231 -8.77 -40.29 -4.03
C VAL A 231 -7.67 -39.33 -3.62
N ILE A 232 -6.85 -39.76 -2.66
CA ILE A 232 -5.68 -39.01 -2.19
C ILE A 232 -4.51 -39.27 -3.13
N ASN A 233 -3.93 -38.22 -3.70
CA ASN A 233 -2.74 -38.35 -4.54
C ASN A 233 -1.50 -38.53 -3.64
N PRO A 234 -0.58 -39.46 -3.95
CA PRO A 234 0.62 -39.65 -3.15
C PRO A 234 1.50 -38.40 -3.11
N ALA A 235 1.76 -37.88 -1.91
CA ALA A 235 2.70 -36.80 -1.65
C ALA A 235 4.13 -37.30 -1.45
N ASP A 236 5.10 -36.58 -2.02
CA ASP A 236 6.52 -36.89 -1.91
C ASP A 236 7.02 -36.68 -0.47
N GLY A 237 7.69 -37.69 0.08
CA GLY A 237 8.26 -37.61 1.43
C GLY A 237 7.25 -37.73 2.58
N VAL A 238 5.98 -38.06 2.30
CA VAL A 238 4.91 -38.21 3.30
C VAL A 238 4.30 -39.60 3.24
N THR A 239 4.03 -40.22 4.40
CA THR A 239 3.41 -41.55 4.46
C THR A 239 1.93 -41.49 4.11
N ALA A 240 1.36 -42.62 3.64
CA ALA A 240 -0.08 -42.71 3.37
C ALA A 240 -0.93 -42.43 4.63
N ALA A 241 -0.50 -42.92 5.80
CA ALA A 241 -1.21 -42.70 7.06
C ALA A 241 -1.24 -41.21 7.47
N GLN A 242 -0.16 -40.45 7.23
CA GLN A 242 -0.14 -39.01 7.46
C GLN A 242 -1.09 -38.26 6.53
N GLN A 243 -1.13 -38.65 5.25
CA GLN A 243 -2.06 -38.10 4.27
C GLN A 243 -3.52 -38.40 4.62
N GLU A 244 -3.84 -39.67 4.94
CA GLU A 244 -5.18 -40.08 5.40
C GLU A 244 -5.61 -39.29 6.64
N LYS A 245 -4.69 -39.12 7.60
CA LYS A 245 -4.96 -38.34 8.81
C LYS A 245 -5.19 -36.85 8.51
N PHE A 246 -4.38 -36.24 7.63
CA PHE A 246 -4.58 -34.84 7.21
C PHE A 246 -5.95 -34.66 6.55
N TRP A 247 -6.26 -35.47 5.54
CA TRP A 247 -7.52 -35.37 4.82
C TRP A 247 -8.74 -35.81 5.64
N SER A 248 -8.56 -36.48 6.79
CA SER A 248 -9.67 -36.78 7.71
C SER A 248 -10.31 -35.53 8.33
N TYR A 249 -9.62 -34.38 8.29
CA TYR A 249 -10.15 -33.09 8.75
C TYR A 249 -10.99 -32.36 7.67
N LEU A 250 -11.08 -32.89 6.44
CA LEU A 250 -11.83 -32.25 5.35
C LEU A 250 -13.28 -31.95 5.72
N THR A 251 -13.97 -32.87 6.41
CA THR A 251 -15.38 -32.66 6.79
C THR A 251 -15.53 -31.55 7.83
N GLU A 252 -14.70 -31.53 8.87
CA GLU A 252 -14.73 -30.48 9.91
C GLU A 252 -14.35 -29.11 9.31
N ALA A 253 -13.28 -29.08 8.53
CA ALA A 253 -12.82 -27.88 7.84
C ALA A 253 -13.86 -27.34 6.84
N GLY A 254 -14.51 -28.25 6.11
CA GLY A 254 -15.58 -27.93 5.18
C GLY A 254 -16.81 -27.32 5.85
N ALA A 255 -17.19 -27.81 7.04
CA ALA A 255 -18.22 -27.16 7.84
C ALA A 255 -17.80 -25.75 8.29
N GLY A 256 -16.52 -25.54 8.66
CA GLY A 256 -15.99 -24.20 8.94
C GLY A 256 -16.04 -23.26 7.74
N PHE A 257 -15.67 -23.75 6.56
CA PHE A 257 -15.77 -23.03 5.29
C PHE A 257 -17.24 -22.62 4.97
N ALA A 258 -18.18 -23.54 5.15
CA ALA A 258 -19.61 -23.24 4.98
C ALA A 258 -20.14 -22.26 6.03
N GLN A 259 -19.64 -22.32 7.28
CA GLN A 259 -20.03 -21.39 8.34
C GLN A 259 -19.60 -19.95 8.03
N GLU A 260 -18.42 -19.74 7.42
CA GLU A 260 -17.99 -18.41 6.99
C GLU A 260 -18.97 -17.81 5.98
N ILE A 261 -19.48 -18.61 5.05
CA ILE A 261 -20.51 -18.18 4.08
C ILE A 261 -21.80 -17.78 4.81
N ILE A 262 -22.25 -18.58 5.78
CA ILE A 262 -23.43 -18.27 6.59
C ILE A 262 -23.25 -16.93 7.30
N ASP A 263 -22.11 -16.72 7.97
CA ASP A 263 -21.83 -15.51 8.72
C ASP A 263 -21.74 -14.29 7.80
N TYR A 264 -21.10 -14.43 6.64
CA TYR A 264 -21.00 -13.39 5.62
C TYR A 264 -22.38 -12.96 5.12
N VAL A 265 -23.23 -13.92 4.73
CA VAL A 265 -24.58 -13.64 4.23
C VAL A 265 -25.42 -12.92 5.27
N ASN A 266 -25.42 -13.41 6.51
CA ASN A 266 -26.23 -12.84 7.57
C ASN A 266 -25.73 -11.44 8.01
N THR A 267 -24.44 -11.16 7.81
CA THR A 267 -23.86 -9.85 8.09
C THR A 267 -24.11 -8.84 6.96
N LYS A 268 -23.97 -9.28 5.69
CA LYS A 268 -23.96 -8.38 4.53
C LYS A 268 -25.31 -8.24 3.85
N TYR A 269 -26.16 -9.28 3.92
CA TYR A 269 -27.40 -9.36 3.16
C TYR A 269 -28.70 -9.50 3.98
N PRO A 270 -28.82 -8.98 5.22
CA PRO A 270 -30.06 -9.14 6.00
C PRO A 270 -31.27 -8.46 5.33
N SER A 271 -31.07 -7.43 4.50
CA SER A 271 -32.14 -6.76 3.76
C SER A 271 -32.79 -7.63 2.69
N TYR A 272 -32.15 -8.72 2.27
CA TYR A 272 -32.65 -9.62 1.22
C TYR A 272 -33.59 -10.70 1.74
N ILE A 273 -33.68 -10.90 3.06
CA ILE A 273 -34.52 -11.94 3.69
C ILE A 273 -35.97 -11.83 3.23
N GLU A 274 -36.56 -10.64 3.22
CA GLU A 274 -37.97 -10.47 2.84
C GLU A 274 -38.24 -10.76 1.36
N SER A 275 -37.22 -10.67 0.50
CA SER A 275 -37.37 -10.86 -0.95
C SER A 275 -37.00 -12.28 -1.40
N TYR A 276 -36.05 -12.92 -0.73
CA TYR A 276 -35.47 -14.21 -1.15
C TYR A 276 -35.72 -15.35 -0.16
N PHE A 277 -36.18 -15.03 1.05
CA PHE A 277 -36.40 -16.01 2.14
C PHE A 277 -37.76 -15.84 2.84
N ALA A 278 -38.75 -15.35 2.09
CA ALA A 278 -40.14 -15.27 2.54
C ALA A 278 -40.72 -16.69 2.78
N PRO A 279 -41.57 -16.89 3.81
CA PRO A 279 -42.27 -15.87 4.60
C PRO A 279 -41.54 -15.41 5.88
N TYR A 280 -40.27 -15.77 6.09
CA TYR A 280 -39.54 -15.42 7.31
C TYR A 280 -39.11 -13.96 7.34
N THR A 281 -39.08 -13.39 8.55
CA THR A 281 -38.65 -12.00 8.81
C THR A 281 -37.19 -11.94 9.29
N PRO A 282 -36.49 -10.80 9.13
CA PRO A 282 -35.12 -10.64 9.63
C PRO A 282 -34.94 -10.99 11.11
N ASP A 283 -35.91 -10.61 11.95
CA ASP A 283 -35.88 -10.91 13.39
C ASP A 283 -35.94 -12.43 13.65
N GLN A 284 -36.77 -13.16 12.89
CA GLN A 284 -36.87 -14.62 13.02
C GLN A 284 -35.59 -15.32 12.58
N VAL A 285 -35.00 -14.87 11.45
CA VAL A 285 -33.74 -15.43 10.94
C VAL A 285 -32.61 -15.18 11.93
N SER A 286 -32.44 -13.95 12.41
CA SER A 286 -31.38 -13.60 13.37
C SER A 286 -31.47 -14.37 14.70
N ALA A 287 -32.67 -14.84 15.07
CA ALA A 287 -32.92 -15.60 16.29
C ALA A 287 -32.75 -17.13 16.13
N SER A 288 -32.54 -17.64 14.92
CA SER A 288 -32.49 -19.08 14.64
C SER A 288 -31.27 -19.45 13.78
N PRO A 289 -30.25 -20.13 14.35
CA PRO A 289 -29.09 -20.58 13.59
C PRO A 289 -29.44 -21.43 12.36
N SER A 290 -30.50 -22.23 12.44
CA SER A 290 -30.94 -23.01 11.27
C SER A 290 -31.57 -22.18 10.18
N MET A 291 -32.28 -21.10 10.53
CA MET A 291 -32.74 -20.15 9.52
C MET A 291 -31.58 -19.33 8.95
N GLN A 292 -30.57 -18.98 9.76
CA GLN A 292 -29.36 -18.32 9.27
C GLN A 292 -28.61 -19.20 8.25
N ALA A 293 -28.47 -20.49 8.54
CA ALA A 293 -27.84 -21.46 7.66
C ALA A 293 -28.64 -21.65 6.35
N ALA A 294 -29.94 -21.91 6.46
CA ALA A 294 -30.82 -22.05 5.30
C ALA A 294 -30.87 -20.78 4.44
N PHE A 295 -30.92 -19.58 5.06
CA PHE A 295 -30.84 -18.32 4.34
C PHE A 295 -29.51 -18.15 3.60
N GLY A 296 -28.39 -18.51 4.26
CA GLY A 296 -27.07 -18.59 3.65
C GLY A 296 -27.08 -19.46 2.39
N MET A 297 -27.58 -20.69 2.52
CA MET A 297 -27.70 -21.64 1.41
C MET A 297 -28.56 -21.11 0.27
N VAL A 298 -29.71 -20.47 0.55
CA VAL A 298 -30.56 -19.88 -0.50
C VAL A 298 -29.83 -18.77 -1.25
N MET A 299 -29.18 -17.85 -0.54
CA MET A 299 -28.48 -16.72 -1.14
C MET A 299 -27.28 -17.16 -2.00
N TRP A 300 -26.67 -18.30 -1.66
CA TRP A 300 -25.55 -18.89 -2.40
C TRP A 300 -25.98 -19.98 -3.41
N GLY A 301 -27.29 -20.18 -3.63
CA GLY A 301 -27.79 -21.10 -4.66
C GLY A 301 -27.78 -22.59 -4.28
N PHE A 302 -27.67 -22.91 -3.00
CA PHE A 302 -27.70 -24.28 -2.45
C PHE A 302 -29.05 -24.69 -1.84
N GLY A 303 -30.12 -23.95 -2.14
CA GLY A 303 -31.47 -24.36 -1.77
C GLY A 303 -32.52 -23.29 -2.07
N GLU A 304 -33.76 -23.62 -1.76
CA GLU A 304 -34.93 -22.76 -1.92
C GLU A 304 -35.98 -23.02 -0.83
N LEU A 305 -36.93 -22.10 -0.66
CA LEU A 305 -38.12 -22.34 0.16
C LEU A 305 -39.28 -22.77 -0.71
N ASP A 306 -40.07 -23.74 -0.25
CA ASP A 306 -41.34 -24.08 -0.89
C ASP A 306 -42.47 -23.12 -0.51
N GLU A 307 -43.65 -23.28 -1.13
CA GLU A 307 -44.83 -22.43 -0.87
C GLU A 307 -45.30 -22.44 0.60
N ALA A 308 -44.93 -23.47 1.38
CA ALA A 308 -45.26 -23.59 2.80
C ALA A 308 -44.16 -23.03 3.72
N GLY A 309 -43.04 -22.54 3.16
CA GLY A 309 -41.89 -22.04 3.88
C GLY A 309 -40.91 -23.12 4.35
N ALA A 310 -41.07 -24.37 3.93
CA ALA A 310 -40.09 -25.41 4.23
C ALA A 310 -38.85 -25.26 3.33
N PHE A 311 -37.67 -25.46 3.88
CA PHE A 311 -36.41 -25.37 3.14
C PHE A 311 -36.12 -26.66 2.39
N ILE A 312 -35.74 -26.55 1.13
CA ILE A 312 -35.29 -27.65 0.28
C ILE A 312 -33.86 -27.35 -0.14
N ASP A 313 -32.92 -28.21 0.23
CA ASP A 313 -31.52 -28.04 -0.17
C ASP A 313 -31.28 -28.44 -1.62
N SER A 314 -30.10 -28.13 -2.16
CA SER A 314 -29.74 -28.45 -3.56
C SER A 314 -29.66 -29.95 -3.86
N LEU A 315 -29.58 -30.79 -2.84
CA LEU A 315 -29.62 -32.24 -2.95
C LEU A 315 -31.07 -32.80 -2.89
N GLY A 316 -32.06 -31.94 -2.66
CA GLY A 316 -33.49 -32.28 -2.63
C GLY A 316 -34.01 -32.74 -1.26
N ASN A 317 -33.23 -32.58 -0.19
CA ASN A 317 -33.69 -32.85 1.18
C ASN A 317 -34.57 -31.71 1.66
N LYS A 318 -35.70 -32.04 2.30
CA LYS A 318 -36.69 -31.08 2.79
C LYS A 318 -36.67 -30.99 4.31
N TYR A 319 -36.64 -29.76 4.82
CA TYR A 319 -36.53 -29.41 6.24
C TYR A 319 -37.66 -28.46 6.66
N ASP A 320 -38.34 -28.77 7.76
CA ASP A 320 -39.20 -27.83 8.46
C ASP A 320 -38.33 -26.99 9.43
N LEU A 321 -38.04 -25.74 9.07
CA LEU A 321 -37.16 -24.87 9.86
C LEU A 321 -37.68 -24.54 11.27
N ALA A 322 -38.92 -24.92 11.62
CA ALA A 322 -39.44 -24.81 12.98
C ALA A 322 -38.99 -25.98 13.89
N THR A 323 -38.64 -27.13 13.32
CA THR A 323 -38.33 -28.36 14.08
C THR A 323 -37.01 -29.03 13.70
N ASP A 324 -36.59 -28.87 12.45
CA ASP A 324 -35.41 -29.51 11.90
C ASP A 324 -34.20 -28.59 12.01
N THR A 325 -33.03 -29.19 12.21
CA THR A 325 -31.75 -28.46 12.23
C THR A 325 -31.18 -28.39 10.82
N VAL A 326 -30.96 -27.17 10.34
CA VAL A 326 -30.05 -26.88 9.24
C VAL A 326 -28.80 -26.25 9.84
N ASP A 327 -27.62 -26.68 9.41
CA ASP A 327 -26.35 -26.19 9.93
C ASP A 327 -25.25 -26.21 8.84
N ALA A 328 -24.05 -25.79 9.20
CA ALA A 328 -22.93 -25.73 8.29
C ALA A 328 -22.45 -27.11 7.79
N ASN A 329 -22.74 -28.21 8.52
CA ASN A 329 -22.40 -29.56 8.03
C ASN A 329 -23.30 -29.95 6.86
N ILE A 330 -24.61 -29.70 6.98
CA ILE A 330 -25.56 -29.93 5.88
C ILE A 330 -25.20 -29.06 4.68
N TYR A 331 -24.81 -27.81 4.93
CA TYR A 331 -24.36 -26.95 3.85
C TYR A 331 -23.08 -27.47 3.19
N TRP A 332 -22.08 -27.90 3.97
CA TRP A 332 -20.89 -28.52 3.42
C TRP A 332 -21.19 -29.77 2.58
N GLU A 333 -22.13 -30.62 3.01
CA GLU A 333 -22.56 -31.78 2.22
C GLU A 333 -23.15 -31.37 0.86
N ASN A 334 -23.89 -30.26 0.80
CA ASN A 334 -24.41 -29.70 -0.44
C ASN A 334 -23.30 -29.16 -1.36
N ILE A 335 -22.32 -28.43 -0.81
CA ILE A 335 -21.13 -27.97 -1.55
C ILE A 335 -20.36 -29.16 -2.13
N LEU A 336 -20.08 -30.16 -1.29
CA LEU A 336 -19.39 -31.39 -1.69
C LEU A 336 -20.20 -32.17 -2.73
N GLY A 337 -21.53 -32.18 -2.64
CA GLY A 337 -22.41 -32.82 -3.61
C GLY A 337 -22.37 -32.18 -4.99
N ASN A 338 -22.27 -30.85 -5.07
CA ASN A 338 -22.21 -30.12 -6.34
C ASN A 338 -20.84 -30.18 -7.01
N TYR A 339 -19.76 -30.10 -6.24
CA TYR A 339 -18.39 -29.98 -6.77
C TYR A 339 -17.54 -31.25 -6.62
N GLY A 340 -17.99 -32.23 -5.85
CA GLY A 340 -17.16 -33.37 -5.47
C GLY A 340 -15.90 -32.90 -4.74
N TYR A 341 -14.78 -33.59 -4.98
CA TYR A 341 -13.48 -33.26 -4.37
C TYR A 341 -12.62 -32.32 -5.24
N ASP A 342 -13.23 -31.47 -6.07
CA ASP A 342 -12.51 -30.44 -6.83
C ASP A 342 -12.23 -29.23 -5.94
N LEU A 343 -10.99 -29.13 -5.44
CA LEU A 343 -10.55 -28.02 -4.58
C LEU A 343 -10.01 -26.82 -5.37
N SER A 344 -10.27 -26.72 -6.68
CA SER A 344 -9.83 -25.59 -7.49
C SER A 344 -10.73 -24.36 -7.31
N ASP A 345 -10.29 -23.20 -7.80
CA ASP A 345 -11.09 -21.96 -7.83
C ASP A 345 -12.32 -22.05 -8.73
N ALA A 346 -12.42 -23.09 -9.57
CA ALA A 346 -13.62 -23.41 -10.35
C ALA A 346 -14.49 -24.51 -9.70
N GLY A 347 -14.02 -25.10 -8.60
CA GLY A 347 -14.69 -26.12 -7.81
C GLY A 347 -15.17 -25.56 -6.47
N ILE A 348 -14.91 -26.28 -5.37
CA ILE A 348 -15.32 -25.89 -4.00
C ILE A 348 -14.88 -24.46 -3.65
N ASN A 349 -13.67 -24.06 -4.04
CA ASN A 349 -13.14 -22.73 -3.69
C ASN A 349 -13.80 -21.59 -4.49
N ALA A 350 -14.63 -21.89 -5.49
CA ALA A 350 -15.49 -20.89 -6.11
C ALA A 350 -16.52 -20.31 -5.12
N GLU A 351 -16.86 -21.05 -4.05
CA GLU A 351 -17.91 -20.70 -3.11
C GLU A 351 -17.45 -19.86 -1.92
N LYS A 352 -16.14 -19.61 -1.78
CA LYS A 352 -15.58 -18.92 -0.60
C LYS A 352 -16.19 -17.54 -0.40
N ALA A 353 -16.51 -17.21 0.85
CA ALA A 353 -17.01 -15.88 1.19
C ALA A 353 -15.88 -14.90 1.56
N GLY A 354 -14.74 -15.42 2.04
CA GLY A 354 -13.53 -14.67 2.37
C GLY A 354 -12.33 -15.03 1.50
N ASP A 355 -11.14 -14.72 2.01
CA ASP A 355 -9.88 -14.97 1.31
C ASP A 355 -9.38 -16.42 1.46
N LEU A 356 -9.84 -17.13 2.49
CA LEU A 356 -9.38 -18.47 2.85
C LEU A 356 -9.98 -19.54 1.93
N THR A 357 -9.14 -20.48 1.51
CA THR A 357 -9.56 -21.69 0.79
C THR A 357 -9.96 -22.79 1.77
N VAL A 358 -10.72 -23.80 1.31
CA VAL A 358 -11.01 -24.98 2.16
C VAL A 358 -9.71 -25.68 2.61
N GLN A 359 -8.65 -25.64 1.80
CA GLN A 359 -7.32 -26.15 2.17
C GLN A 359 -6.74 -25.42 3.40
N ASP A 360 -6.95 -24.10 3.51
CA ASP A 360 -6.49 -23.32 4.67
C ASP A 360 -7.22 -23.74 5.95
N TYR A 361 -8.54 -24.00 5.86
CA TYR A 361 -9.32 -24.55 6.97
C TYR A 361 -8.82 -25.95 7.38
N ILE A 362 -8.50 -26.83 6.42
CA ILE A 362 -7.95 -28.17 6.72
C ILE A 362 -6.59 -28.05 7.40
N LYS A 363 -5.71 -27.19 6.87
CA LYS A 363 -4.39 -26.91 7.45
C LYS A 363 -4.52 -26.41 8.89
N ALA A 364 -5.41 -25.45 9.14
CA ALA A 364 -5.65 -24.91 10.47
C ALA A 364 -6.18 -25.98 11.43
N ALA A 365 -7.20 -26.77 11.01
CA ALA A 365 -7.78 -27.83 11.83
C ALA A 365 -6.75 -28.92 12.16
N TYR A 366 -6.01 -29.40 11.16
CA TYR A 366 -4.96 -30.40 11.33
C TYR A 366 -3.85 -29.91 12.26
N ILE A 367 -3.33 -28.70 12.06
CA ILE A 367 -2.26 -28.16 12.90
C ILE A 367 -2.76 -27.98 14.33
N SER A 368 -3.97 -27.43 14.53
CA SER A 368 -4.54 -27.26 15.85
C SER A 368 -4.71 -28.57 16.61
N ALA A 369 -5.03 -29.67 15.92
CA ALA A 369 -5.29 -30.95 16.57
C ALA A 369 -4.02 -31.82 16.74
N GLU A 370 -3.12 -31.81 15.77
CA GLU A 370 -2.02 -32.79 15.66
C GLU A 370 -0.63 -32.14 15.57
N GLY A 371 -0.56 -30.88 15.12
CA GLY A 371 0.68 -30.20 14.77
C GLY A 371 1.22 -29.23 15.81
N GLN A 372 0.40 -28.80 16.77
CA GLN A 372 0.82 -27.81 17.77
C GLN A 372 1.94 -28.34 18.68
N LEU A 373 2.96 -27.51 18.87
CA LEU A 373 4.03 -27.79 19.82
C LEU A 373 3.56 -27.46 21.24
N ALA A 374 3.73 -28.40 22.17
CA ALA A 374 3.26 -28.25 23.55
C ALA A 374 3.84 -27.03 24.28
N GLU A 375 5.09 -26.67 23.99
CA GLU A 375 5.76 -25.48 24.56
C GLU A 375 5.56 -24.21 23.73
N GLY A 376 4.84 -24.31 22.61
CA GLY A 376 4.70 -23.27 21.60
C GLY A 376 6.00 -22.93 20.88
N VAL A 377 5.87 -22.09 19.84
CA VAL A 377 7.00 -21.45 19.17
C VAL A 377 7.15 -20.06 19.75
N LYS A 378 8.23 -19.84 20.52
CA LYS A 378 8.42 -18.61 21.30
C LYS A 378 9.08 -17.49 20.50
N SER A 379 9.81 -17.82 19.45
CA SER A 379 10.55 -16.88 18.60
C SER A 379 10.41 -17.18 17.12
N ILE A 380 10.56 -16.14 16.30
CA ILE A 380 10.62 -16.21 14.84
C ILE A 380 12.08 -16.40 14.44
N SER A 381 12.43 -17.51 13.79
CA SER A 381 13.84 -17.88 13.52
C SER A 381 14.59 -16.87 12.64
N GLY A 382 13.87 -16.17 11.76
CA GLY A 382 14.39 -15.11 10.92
C GLY A 382 14.63 -13.80 11.67
N ILE A 383 14.09 -13.60 12.88
CA ILE A 383 14.27 -12.39 13.69
C ILE A 383 15.19 -12.71 14.87
N THR A 384 16.38 -12.15 14.86
CA THR A 384 17.42 -12.38 15.87
C THR A 384 18.00 -11.08 16.37
N SER A 385 18.61 -11.09 17.55
CA SER A 385 19.33 -9.94 18.11
C SER A 385 20.63 -10.38 18.78
N GLY A 386 21.52 -9.43 19.02
CA GLY A 386 22.79 -9.65 19.68
C GLY A 386 23.56 -8.34 19.86
N THR A 387 24.87 -8.43 20.07
CA THR A 387 25.76 -7.27 20.09
C THR A 387 26.80 -7.33 18.98
N VAL A 388 27.25 -6.17 18.53
CA VAL A 388 28.31 -6.01 17.53
C VAL A 388 29.21 -4.84 17.93
N VAL A 389 30.52 -4.98 17.75
CA VAL A 389 31.46 -3.86 17.84
C VAL A 389 31.46 -3.15 16.50
N SER A 390 30.99 -1.91 16.47
CA SER A 390 30.92 -1.11 15.24
C SER A 390 32.31 -0.60 14.83
N ASP A 391 32.42 0.01 13.65
CA ASP A 391 33.69 0.53 13.10
C ASP A 391 34.39 1.58 13.99
N ASP A 392 33.64 2.27 14.84
CA ASP A 392 34.15 3.22 15.84
C ASP A 392 34.68 2.55 17.12
N GLY A 393 34.62 1.22 17.21
CA GLY A 393 35.04 0.44 18.37
C GLY A 393 34.02 0.38 19.50
N VAL A 394 32.81 0.92 19.32
CA VAL A 394 31.74 0.90 20.33
C VAL A 394 30.87 -0.35 20.15
N GLU A 395 30.63 -1.07 21.24
CA GLU A 395 29.68 -2.20 21.27
C GLU A 395 28.23 -1.68 21.26
N ARG A 396 27.41 -2.19 20.34
CA ARG A 396 25.99 -1.83 20.16
C ARG A 396 25.14 -3.08 20.05
N GLU A 397 23.88 -3.00 20.46
CA GLU A 397 22.89 -4.03 20.15
C GLU A 397 22.57 -4.02 18.64
N PHE A 398 22.19 -5.16 18.07
CA PHE A 398 21.65 -5.25 16.72
C PHE A 398 20.37 -6.09 16.67
N ILE A 399 19.54 -5.86 15.66
CA ILE A 399 18.45 -6.73 15.25
C ILE A 399 18.70 -7.16 13.81
N LYS A 400 18.57 -8.45 13.51
CA LYS A 400 18.72 -9.03 12.18
C LYS A 400 17.44 -9.75 11.78
N ILE A 401 16.96 -9.45 10.57
CA ILE A 401 15.77 -10.05 9.96
C ILE A 401 16.18 -10.75 8.65
N VAL A 402 15.78 -12.03 8.50
CA VAL A 402 16.04 -12.84 7.31
C VAL A 402 14.72 -13.23 6.64
N LEU A 403 14.56 -12.86 5.37
CA LEU A 403 13.44 -13.22 4.53
C LEU A 403 13.86 -14.30 3.52
N ASN A 404 12.92 -15.16 3.15
CA ASN A 404 13.04 -16.00 1.97
C ASN A 404 12.67 -15.18 0.73
N GLY A 405 13.57 -15.15 -0.24
CA GLY A 405 13.45 -14.35 -1.45
C GLY A 405 13.86 -12.89 -1.26
N VAL A 406 13.55 -12.09 -2.28
CA VAL A 406 13.79 -10.64 -2.33
C VAL A 406 12.44 -9.93 -2.22
N ASP A 407 12.35 -8.94 -1.32
CA ASP A 407 11.21 -8.01 -1.24
C ASP A 407 11.76 -6.57 -1.14
N PRO A 408 11.78 -5.80 -2.24
CA PRO A 408 12.26 -4.42 -2.25
C PRO A 408 11.47 -3.50 -1.33
N THR A 409 10.24 -3.88 -0.98
CA THR A 409 9.37 -3.11 -0.07
C THR A 409 9.60 -3.44 1.40
N ALA A 410 10.34 -4.51 1.71
CA ALA A 410 10.50 -5.00 3.08
C ALA A 410 11.14 -3.96 3.99
N ILE A 411 12.15 -3.20 3.53
CA ILE A 411 12.80 -2.17 4.35
C ILE A 411 11.80 -1.14 4.89
N PHE A 412 10.79 -0.76 4.09
CA PHE A 412 9.77 0.21 4.48
C PHE A 412 8.80 -0.36 5.54
N LYS A 413 8.57 -1.67 5.52
CA LYS A 413 7.79 -2.38 6.54
C LYS A 413 8.58 -2.60 7.83
N LEU A 414 9.91 -2.70 7.73
CA LEU A 414 10.82 -2.90 8.88
C LEU A 414 11.09 -1.62 9.67
N GLY A 415 10.71 -0.44 9.17
CA GLY A 415 10.76 0.82 9.90
C GLY A 415 9.71 0.95 11.00
N VAL A 416 9.57 -0.08 11.83
CA VAL A 416 8.59 -0.15 12.91
C VAL A 416 8.82 0.94 13.95
N ILE A 417 7.75 1.39 14.60
CA ILE A 417 7.85 2.24 15.78
C ILE A 417 8.54 1.46 16.90
N VAL A 418 9.42 2.13 17.65
CA VAL A 418 10.05 1.55 18.84
C VAL A 418 9.16 1.83 20.05
N ALA A 419 8.22 0.91 20.31
CA ALA A 419 7.26 1.06 21.39
C ALA A 419 7.81 0.54 22.75
N PRO A 420 7.72 1.31 23.84
CA PRO A 420 8.16 0.90 25.17
C PRO A 420 7.38 -0.32 25.69
N HIS A 421 8.01 -1.49 25.67
CA HIS A 421 7.33 -2.73 26.07
C HIS A 421 6.84 -2.64 27.52
N HIS A 422 7.59 -1.98 28.40
CA HIS A 422 7.23 -1.82 29.81
C HIS A 422 5.94 -1.04 30.01
N TYR A 423 5.63 -0.08 29.14
CA TYR A 423 4.45 0.77 29.24
C TYR A 423 3.21 0.08 28.64
N TYR A 424 3.36 -0.47 27.43
CA TYR A 424 2.23 -1.07 26.71
C TYR A 424 1.77 -2.40 27.31
N THR A 425 2.63 -3.07 28.08
CA THR A 425 2.28 -4.30 28.81
C THR A 425 1.95 -4.07 30.29
N ALA A 426 2.04 -2.83 30.78
CA ALA A 426 1.85 -2.50 32.18
C ALA A 426 0.43 -2.86 32.66
N GLY A 427 0.35 -3.80 33.61
CA GLY A 427 -0.89 -4.26 34.21
C GLY A 427 -1.57 -5.40 33.46
N TYR A 428 -0.95 -5.94 32.41
CA TYR A 428 -1.38 -7.19 31.80
C TYR A 428 -1.11 -8.36 32.75
N ASN A 429 -2.11 -9.23 32.95
CA ASN A 429 -2.03 -10.35 33.91
C ASN A 429 -1.69 -11.69 33.26
N GLY A 430 -1.60 -11.74 31.93
CA GLY A 430 -1.26 -12.95 31.18
C GLY A 430 0.23 -13.27 31.18
N SER A 431 0.61 -14.29 30.41
CA SER A 431 1.99 -14.81 30.38
C SER A 431 2.71 -14.33 29.13
N LEU A 432 3.56 -13.32 29.29
CA LEU A 432 4.36 -12.77 28.20
C LEU A 432 5.60 -13.64 27.92
N ASN A 433 5.94 -13.78 26.65
CA ASN A 433 7.22 -14.35 26.24
C ASN A 433 8.38 -13.36 26.42
N ASP A 434 9.60 -13.76 26.04
CA ASP A 434 10.81 -12.95 26.18
C ASP A 434 10.76 -11.63 25.38
N PHE A 435 9.89 -11.54 24.38
CA PHE A 435 9.66 -10.36 23.54
C PHE A 435 8.50 -9.49 24.02
N GLY A 436 7.86 -9.83 25.15
CA GLY A 436 6.79 -9.03 25.74
C GLY A 436 5.41 -9.24 25.14
N VAL A 437 5.18 -10.34 24.43
CA VAL A 437 3.87 -10.67 23.83
C VAL A 437 3.30 -11.99 24.34
N GLU A 438 1.98 -12.13 24.33
CA GLU A 438 1.32 -13.43 24.52
C GLU A 438 0.65 -13.85 23.20
N THR A 439 1.33 -14.72 22.45
CA THR A 439 0.99 -15.04 21.07
C THR A 439 -0.44 -15.57 20.92
N GLY A 440 -1.21 -14.98 20.01
CA GLY A 440 -2.51 -15.49 19.60
C GLY A 440 -3.59 -15.36 20.68
N LYS A 441 -3.45 -14.38 21.59
CA LYS A 441 -4.47 -14.06 22.61
C LYS A 441 -5.17 -12.76 22.31
N LYS A 442 -6.49 -12.83 22.18
CA LYS A 442 -7.33 -11.64 21.99
C LYS A 442 -7.24 -10.71 23.19
N GLU A 443 -7.15 -11.24 24.42
CA GLU A 443 -7.04 -10.48 25.66
C GLU A 443 -5.77 -9.61 25.69
N PHE A 444 -4.69 -10.07 25.07
CA PHE A 444 -3.47 -9.30 24.93
C PHE A 444 -3.67 -8.10 23.98
N MET A 445 -4.28 -8.33 22.81
CA MET A 445 -4.61 -7.25 21.88
C MET A 445 -5.58 -6.23 22.48
N ASP A 446 -6.60 -6.71 23.18
CA ASP A 446 -7.55 -5.86 23.91
C ASP A 446 -6.84 -5.05 25.00
N HIS A 447 -5.83 -5.62 25.68
CA HIS A 447 -5.02 -4.89 26.65
C HIS A 447 -4.23 -3.75 26.00
N LEU A 448 -3.55 -3.99 24.87
CA LEU A 448 -2.80 -2.95 24.17
C LEU A 448 -3.72 -1.78 23.75
N LYS A 449 -4.95 -2.07 23.34
CA LYS A 449 -5.97 -1.06 22.98
C LYS A 449 -6.38 -0.16 24.14
N THR A 450 -6.14 -0.56 25.39
CA THR A 450 -6.38 0.31 26.57
C THR A 450 -5.45 1.53 26.63
N LYS A 451 -4.42 1.58 25.77
CA LYS A 451 -3.48 2.69 25.64
C LYS A 451 -3.75 3.59 24.42
N ASN A 452 -4.84 3.36 23.70
CA ASN A 452 -5.18 4.11 22.48
C ASN A 452 -5.31 5.62 22.70
N ASP A 453 -5.60 6.10 23.89
CA ASP A 453 -5.79 7.53 24.19
C ASP A 453 -4.53 8.22 24.75
N ARG A 454 -3.40 7.51 24.86
CA ARG A 454 -2.22 7.95 25.63
C ARG A 454 -0.88 7.39 25.10
N PRO A 455 -0.42 7.84 23.92
CA PRO A 455 0.85 7.40 23.36
C PRO A 455 2.01 7.75 24.30
N LEU A 456 2.96 6.84 24.43
CA LEU A 456 4.22 7.08 25.13
C LEU A 456 5.36 6.47 24.33
N GLY A 457 6.36 7.30 24.02
CA GLY A 457 7.54 6.88 23.28
C GLY A 457 8.72 7.82 23.50
N ALA A 458 9.67 7.78 22.57
CA ALA A 458 10.93 8.53 22.60
C ALA A 458 11.00 9.65 21.55
N GLY A 459 9.85 10.09 21.04
CA GLY A 459 9.75 11.17 20.06
C GLY A 459 10.04 12.55 20.64
N PRO A 460 9.98 13.61 19.80
CA PRO A 460 10.30 14.97 20.22
C PRO A 460 9.34 15.52 21.28
N TYR A 461 8.11 15.04 21.38
CA TYR A 461 7.10 15.58 22.30
C TYR A 461 6.44 14.50 23.17
N VAL A 462 6.06 14.88 24.38
CA VAL A 462 5.34 14.05 25.34
C VAL A 462 3.87 14.42 25.31
N PHE A 463 3.02 13.47 24.91
CA PHE A 463 1.57 13.64 24.91
C PHE A 463 1.05 14.00 26.30
N GLN A 464 0.12 14.95 26.39
CA GLN A 464 -0.51 15.37 27.64
C GLN A 464 -1.98 15.00 27.67
N GLU A 465 -2.75 15.52 26.72
CA GLU A 465 -4.19 15.28 26.65
C GLU A 465 -4.73 15.52 25.23
N TYR A 466 -5.87 14.91 24.94
CA TYR A 466 -6.73 15.24 23.82
C TYR A 466 -8.10 15.65 24.36
N LYS A 467 -8.44 16.93 24.18
CA LYS A 467 -9.64 17.54 24.76
C LYS A 467 -10.10 18.71 23.91
N ASP A 468 -11.43 18.86 23.77
CA ASP A 468 -12.04 19.96 23.02
C ASP A 468 -11.47 20.08 21.59
N ASN A 469 -11.22 18.93 20.95
CA ASN A 469 -10.61 18.79 19.62
C ASN A 469 -9.18 19.35 19.50
N VAL A 470 -8.44 19.37 20.63
CA VAL A 470 -7.05 19.81 20.71
C VAL A 470 -6.21 18.71 21.35
N VAL A 471 -5.16 18.28 20.65
CA VAL A 471 -4.11 17.45 21.23
C VAL A 471 -3.01 18.37 21.75
N THR A 472 -2.67 18.25 23.03
CA THR A 472 -1.59 19.05 23.66
C THR A 472 -0.41 18.17 24.02
N TYR A 473 0.79 18.69 23.75
CA TYR A 473 2.06 18.08 24.11
C TYR A 473 2.97 19.05 24.87
N THR A 474 3.89 18.48 25.64
CA THR A 474 5.05 19.18 26.20
C THR A 474 6.32 18.64 25.57
N ALA A 475 7.34 19.47 25.37
CA ALA A 475 8.62 19.05 24.81
C ALA A 475 9.28 17.90 25.60
N ASN A 476 9.85 16.93 24.89
CA ASN A 476 10.66 15.86 25.47
C ASN A 476 12.13 16.30 25.54
N ASP A 477 12.60 16.72 26.71
CA ASP A 477 13.99 17.16 26.88
C ASP A 477 15.01 16.01 26.72
N ASN A 478 14.56 14.75 26.78
CA ASN A 478 15.37 13.56 26.55
C ASN A 478 15.45 13.15 25.06
N PHE A 479 14.85 13.91 24.13
CA PHE A 479 14.85 13.56 22.72
C PHE A 479 16.29 13.46 22.15
N LEU A 480 16.52 12.42 21.34
CA LEU A 480 17.86 12.02 20.91
C LEU A 480 18.60 13.09 20.09
N LEU A 481 17.88 13.94 19.35
CA LEU A 481 18.46 15.04 18.56
C LEU A 481 18.42 16.40 19.28
N GLY A 482 18.07 16.40 20.57
CA GLY A 482 18.02 17.59 21.42
C GLY A 482 16.61 17.96 21.84
N SER A 483 16.49 18.70 22.93
CA SER A 483 15.20 19.19 23.42
C SER A 483 14.51 20.02 22.32
N PRO A 484 13.21 19.86 22.04
CA PRO A 484 12.52 20.77 21.14
C PRO A 484 12.62 22.20 21.63
N LYS A 485 12.91 23.15 20.75
CA LYS A 485 13.01 24.56 21.16
C LYS A 485 11.69 25.11 21.69
N ILE A 486 10.56 24.69 21.12
CA ILE A 486 9.21 25.08 21.55
C ILE A 486 8.73 24.16 22.67
N LYS A 487 8.33 24.73 23.81
CA LYS A 487 7.92 23.94 24.99
C LYS A 487 6.57 23.26 24.81
N THR A 488 5.60 23.94 24.20
CA THR A 488 4.23 23.45 24.06
C THR A 488 3.85 23.35 22.60
N PHE A 489 3.44 22.16 22.17
CA PHE A 489 2.95 21.91 20.82
C PHE A 489 1.49 21.47 20.90
N ARG A 490 0.68 21.91 19.92
CA ARG A 490 -0.72 21.55 19.82
C ARG A 490 -1.09 21.19 18.39
N TYR A 491 -1.84 20.11 18.24
CA TYR A 491 -2.70 19.92 17.08
C TYR A 491 -4.10 20.40 17.40
N GLN A 492 -4.71 21.12 16.46
CA GLN A 492 -6.10 21.60 16.53
C GLN A 492 -6.84 21.03 15.33
N GLU A 493 -7.93 20.30 15.56
CA GLU A 493 -8.74 19.80 14.45
C GLU A 493 -9.38 20.95 13.69
N ILE A 494 -9.21 20.94 12.37
CA ILE A 494 -9.79 21.89 11.43
C ILE A 494 -10.56 21.11 10.37
N ALA A 495 -11.77 21.59 10.06
CA ALA A 495 -12.57 20.99 9.00
C ALA A 495 -11.92 21.23 7.63
N LEU A 496 -11.99 20.22 6.75
CA LEU A 496 -11.43 20.29 5.40
C LEU A 496 -11.95 21.53 4.66
N GLY A 497 -11.03 22.33 4.12
CA GLY A 497 -11.30 23.58 3.42
C GLY A 497 -11.33 24.84 4.29
N ALA A 498 -11.25 24.72 5.63
CA ALA A 498 -11.20 25.85 6.56
C ALA A 498 -9.77 26.18 7.03
N GLU A 499 -8.75 25.48 6.53
CA GLU A 499 -7.36 25.57 6.99
C GLU A 499 -6.78 26.97 6.83
N LEU A 500 -6.99 27.58 5.65
CA LEU A 500 -6.51 28.94 5.39
C LEU A 500 -7.15 29.96 6.32
N ASP A 501 -8.47 29.87 6.52
CA ASP A 501 -9.22 30.77 7.40
C ASP A 501 -8.78 30.60 8.88
N ALA A 502 -8.52 29.36 9.30
CA ALA A 502 -7.99 29.08 10.63
C ALA A 502 -6.62 29.73 10.85
N THR A 503 -5.74 29.72 9.84
CA THR A 503 -4.43 30.37 9.91
C THR A 503 -4.55 31.90 9.81
N LEU A 504 -5.45 32.42 8.98
CA LEU A 504 -5.75 33.86 8.86
C LEU A 504 -6.31 34.45 10.16
N THR A 505 -7.14 33.71 10.88
CA THR A 505 -7.69 34.14 12.18
C THR A 505 -6.71 33.96 13.33
N GLY A 506 -5.64 33.17 13.13
CA GLY A 506 -4.69 32.80 14.19
C GLY A 506 -5.22 31.71 15.12
N THR A 507 -6.28 31.00 14.72
CA THR A 507 -6.76 29.80 15.40
C THR A 507 -5.69 28.71 15.38
N VAL A 508 -4.97 28.62 14.25
CA VAL A 508 -3.74 27.85 14.10
C VAL A 508 -2.64 28.74 13.55
N HIS A 509 -1.39 28.31 13.69
CA HIS A 509 -0.19 29.02 13.22
C HIS A 509 0.40 28.39 11.96
N TYR A 510 0.04 27.15 11.65
CA TYR A 510 0.53 26.38 10.51
C TYR A 510 -0.58 25.47 9.98
N SER A 511 -0.73 25.41 8.66
CA SER A 511 -1.71 24.56 7.98
C SER A 511 -1.33 24.23 6.54
N ASP A 512 -2.10 23.38 5.87
CA ASP A 512 -1.86 22.88 4.50
C ASP A 512 -3.09 23.02 3.56
N PRO A 513 -3.61 24.25 3.35
CA PRO A 513 -4.78 24.46 2.49
C PRO A 513 -4.52 24.10 1.03
N SER A 514 -5.60 23.90 0.27
CA SER A 514 -5.52 23.73 -1.18
C SER A 514 -4.81 24.91 -1.86
N ALA A 515 -3.80 24.59 -2.68
CA ALA A 515 -3.06 25.59 -3.44
C ALA A 515 -3.92 26.20 -4.56
N SER A 516 -3.95 27.52 -4.66
CA SER A 516 -4.55 28.23 -5.80
C SER A 516 -3.83 29.55 -6.06
N MET A 517 -3.87 30.01 -7.31
CA MET A 517 -3.27 31.30 -7.68
C MET A 517 -3.90 32.47 -6.92
N THR A 518 -5.21 32.41 -6.63
CA THR A 518 -5.88 33.42 -5.81
C THR A 518 -5.24 33.53 -4.43
N VAL A 519 -5.12 32.40 -3.71
CA VAL A 519 -4.55 32.39 -2.36
C VAL A 519 -3.09 32.85 -2.36
N ILE A 520 -2.30 32.41 -3.33
CA ILE A 520 -0.89 32.82 -3.45
C ILE A 520 -0.77 34.32 -3.73
N ASN A 521 -1.60 34.86 -4.63
CA ASN A 521 -1.61 36.29 -4.92
C ASN A 521 -2.04 37.10 -3.69
N ASP A 522 -3.02 36.63 -2.92
CA ASP A 522 -3.47 37.31 -1.70
C ASP A 522 -2.37 37.33 -0.62
N ILE A 523 -1.68 36.21 -0.39
CA ILE A 523 -0.54 36.13 0.54
C ILE A 523 0.61 37.03 0.04
N THR A 524 0.94 36.98 -1.25
CA THR A 524 2.04 37.75 -1.85
C THR A 524 1.76 39.25 -1.85
N ALA A 525 0.51 39.67 -2.09
CA ALA A 525 0.11 41.07 -2.00
C ALA A 525 0.23 41.61 -0.57
N GLY A 526 0.08 40.73 0.43
CA GLY A 526 0.36 41.05 1.84
C GLY A 526 -0.54 42.14 2.40
N ALA A 527 -1.80 42.18 1.99
CA ALA A 527 -2.81 43.10 2.52
C ALA A 527 -3.58 42.47 3.70
N ASP A 528 -4.06 43.31 4.62
CA ASP A 528 -4.90 42.90 5.75
C ASP A 528 -4.30 41.71 6.54
N ASN A 529 -5.10 40.67 6.81
CA ASN A 529 -4.69 39.50 7.57
C ASN A 529 -3.75 38.56 6.79
N TYR A 530 -3.52 38.78 5.48
CA TYR A 530 -2.56 38.01 4.70
C TYR A 530 -1.12 38.49 4.91
N ALA A 531 -0.93 39.73 5.39
CA ALA A 531 0.39 40.34 5.61
C ALA A 531 1.29 39.53 6.58
N LYS A 532 0.66 38.78 7.49
CA LYS A 532 1.32 37.91 8.49
C LYS A 532 1.53 36.48 8.03
N LEU A 533 1.11 36.12 6.81
CA LEU A 533 1.26 34.77 6.29
C LEU A 533 2.53 34.64 5.43
N GLY A 534 3.16 33.47 5.52
CA GLY A 534 4.09 32.94 4.55
C GLY A 534 3.55 31.63 3.98
N TYR A 535 4.07 31.21 2.84
CA TYR A 535 3.72 29.92 2.26
C TYR A 535 4.94 29.24 1.63
N THR A 536 4.86 27.91 1.55
CA THR A 536 5.80 27.07 0.81
C THR A 536 5.01 26.13 -0.08
N LEU A 537 5.39 26.05 -1.36
CA LEU A 537 4.82 25.08 -2.29
C LEU A 537 5.63 23.79 -2.27
N VAL A 538 4.95 22.67 -2.46
CA VAL A 538 5.55 21.36 -2.57
C VAL A 538 4.89 20.61 -3.72
N ASP A 539 5.62 19.78 -4.44
CA ASP A 539 4.98 18.92 -5.45
C ASP A 539 4.04 17.92 -4.74
N ASN A 540 2.92 17.57 -5.37
CA ASN A 540 2.04 16.54 -4.87
C ASN A 540 2.58 15.16 -5.24
N ASP A 541 2.64 14.23 -4.28
CA ASP A 541 2.90 12.82 -4.56
C ASP A 541 1.68 12.15 -5.18
N GLY A 542 1.50 12.37 -6.48
CA GLY A 542 0.35 11.91 -7.23
C GLY A 542 0.09 12.74 -8.47
N TYR A 543 -0.80 12.26 -9.33
CA TYR A 543 -1.10 12.87 -10.63
C TYR A 543 -2.57 12.71 -11.00
N GLY A 544 -3.09 13.67 -11.74
CA GLY A 544 -4.40 13.58 -12.39
C GLY A 544 -4.34 12.74 -13.65
N TYR A 545 -5.41 12.04 -13.98
CA TYR A 545 -5.50 11.21 -15.17
C TYR A 545 -6.93 11.18 -15.75
N ILE A 546 -7.02 10.77 -17.01
CA ILE A 546 -8.26 10.41 -17.69
C ILE A 546 -8.24 8.89 -17.93
N GLY A 547 -9.16 8.15 -17.33
CA GLY A 547 -9.29 6.71 -17.52
C GLY A 547 -10.17 6.39 -18.72
N ILE A 548 -9.83 5.33 -19.45
CA ILE A 548 -10.57 4.80 -20.59
C ILE A 548 -10.81 3.31 -20.31
N GLN A 549 -12.07 2.93 -20.15
CA GLN A 549 -12.44 1.57 -19.71
C GLN A 549 -12.20 0.58 -20.86
N GLY A 550 -11.22 -0.31 -20.70
CA GLY A 550 -10.74 -1.20 -21.76
C GLY A 550 -11.71 -2.28 -22.24
N GLN A 551 -12.74 -2.63 -21.46
CA GLN A 551 -13.80 -3.56 -21.86
C GLN A 551 -14.97 -2.84 -22.55
N ALA A 552 -15.28 -1.61 -22.15
CA ALA A 552 -16.29 -0.77 -22.80
C ALA A 552 -15.78 -0.19 -24.14
N ILE A 553 -14.47 -0.03 -24.28
CA ILE A 553 -13.78 0.42 -25.50
C ILE A 553 -12.64 -0.58 -25.82
N PRO A 554 -12.98 -1.78 -26.32
CA PRO A 554 -12.03 -2.86 -26.51
C PRO A 554 -11.03 -2.63 -27.64
N GLU A 555 -11.37 -1.81 -28.63
CA GLU A 555 -10.49 -1.59 -29.77
C GLU A 555 -9.30 -0.69 -29.42
N PHE A 556 -8.09 -1.26 -29.49
CA PHE A 556 -6.85 -0.56 -29.15
C PHE A 556 -6.65 0.75 -29.92
N ASP A 557 -6.88 0.72 -31.24
CA ASP A 557 -6.74 1.90 -32.09
C ASP A 557 -7.77 2.98 -31.74
N VAL A 558 -8.97 2.62 -31.28
CA VAL A 558 -9.98 3.59 -30.80
C VAL A 558 -9.53 4.27 -29.51
N ARG A 559 -8.98 3.51 -28.54
CA ARG A 559 -8.46 4.13 -27.31
C ARG A 559 -7.31 5.10 -27.59
N LYS A 560 -6.40 4.74 -28.50
CA LYS A 560 -5.35 5.66 -28.98
C LYS A 560 -5.94 6.88 -29.69
N ALA A 561 -7.00 6.70 -30.49
CA ALA A 561 -7.67 7.81 -31.16
C ALA A 561 -8.24 8.82 -30.16
N LEU A 562 -8.85 8.33 -29.07
CA LEU A 562 -9.33 9.18 -27.98
C LEU A 562 -8.16 9.89 -27.28
N ALA A 563 -7.08 9.18 -26.95
CA ALA A 563 -5.91 9.78 -26.30
C ALA A 563 -5.27 10.90 -27.15
N HIS A 564 -5.14 10.73 -28.47
CA HIS A 564 -4.63 11.77 -29.38
C HIS A 564 -5.54 13.00 -29.51
N SER A 565 -6.81 12.88 -29.13
CA SER A 565 -7.75 14.01 -29.12
C SER A 565 -7.77 14.79 -27.80
N MET A 566 -6.96 14.39 -26.81
CA MET A 566 -6.91 15.02 -25.49
C MET A 566 -5.73 15.99 -25.38
N ASN A 567 -6.03 17.29 -25.33
CA ASN A 567 -5.02 18.31 -25.04
C ASN A 567 -4.76 18.41 -23.53
N VAL A 568 -3.89 17.53 -23.02
CA VAL A 568 -3.60 17.44 -21.57
C VAL A 568 -2.97 18.72 -20.98
N GLY A 569 -2.38 19.58 -21.82
CA GLY A 569 -1.84 20.87 -21.42
C GLY A 569 -2.90 21.82 -20.83
N LEU A 570 -4.16 21.68 -21.25
CA LEU A 570 -5.26 22.54 -20.78
C LEU A 570 -5.54 22.40 -19.29
N ALA A 571 -5.25 21.26 -18.66
CA ALA A 571 -5.37 21.13 -17.21
C ALA A 571 -4.37 22.02 -16.46
N VAL A 572 -3.21 22.28 -17.06
CA VAL A 572 -2.23 23.22 -16.52
C VAL A 572 -2.64 24.63 -16.90
N ASP A 573 -2.74 24.94 -18.19
CA ASP A 573 -2.90 26.32 -18.69
C ASP A 573 -4.18 27.02 -18.18
N ASN A 574 -5.30 26.29 -18.12
CA ASN A 574 -6.60 26.88 -17.77
C ASN A 574 -6.99 26.73 -16.30
N TYR A 575 -6.36 25.82 -15.55
CA TYR A 575 -6.78 25.51 -14.17
C TYR A 575 -5.67 25.80 -13.15
N TYR A 576 -4.56 25.06 -13.18
CA TYR A 576 -3.51 25.17 -12.16
C TYR A 576 -2.46 26.26 -12.42
N GLN A 577 -2.25 26.62 -13.69
CA GLN A 577 -1.19 27.53 -14.14
C GLN A 577 0.17 27.07 -13.61
N GLU A 578 0.94 27.95 -12.96
CA GLU A 578 2.26 27.63 -12.38
C GLU A 578 2.22 26.61 -11.22
N LEU A 579 1.04 26.22 -10.75
CA LEU A 579 0.86 25.24 -9.67
C LEU A 579 0.73 23.80 -10.17
N ALA A 580 0.99 23.53 -11.44
CA ALA A 580 1.12 22.18 -11.95
C ALA A 580 2.10 22.09 -13.12
N SER A 581 2.49 20.87 -13.43
CA SER A 581 3.17 20.54 -14.68
C SER A 581 2.48 19.38 -15.36
N VAL A 582 2.56 19.30 -16.69
CA VAL A 582 1.97 18.19 -17.46
C VAL A 582 2.64 16.87 -17.08
N ASN A 583 1.86 15.81 -16.89
CA ASN A 583 2.39 14.46 -16.64
C ASN A 583 2.17 13.58 -17.88
N TYR A 584 3.19 12.83 -18.32
CA TYR A 584 3.12 11.98 -19.53
C TYR A 584 3.28 10.48 -19.26
N ARG A 585 3.47 10.06 -18.01
CA ARG A 585 3.57 8.64 -17.65
C ARG A 585 2.62 8.35 -16.50
N THR A 586 2.17 7.11 -16.43
CA THR A 586 1.27 6.53 -15.41
C THR A 586 1.97 6.34 -14.06
N MET A 587 2.71 7.36 -13.64
CA MET A 587 3.44 7.45 -12.38
C MET A 587 3.60 8.92 -12.01
N THR A 588 3.70 9.20 -10.71
CA THR A 588 4.08 10.51 -10.19
C THR A 588 5.54 10.82 -10.54
N LYS A 589 5.85 12.09 -10.81
CA LYS A 589 7.22 12.60 -11.02
C LYS A 589 8.06 12.61 -9.74
N ILE A 590 7.44 12.41 -8.58
CA ILE A 590 8.13 12.32 -7.28
C ILE A 590 8.97 11.04 -7.20
N LEU A 591 8.48 9.95 -7.79
CA LEU A 591 9.17 8.67 -7.73
C LEU A 591 10.46 8.71 -8.55
N TRP A 592 11.53 8.19 -7.96
CA TRP A 592 12.86 8.12 -8.58
C TRP A 592 12.92 7.26 -9.86
N ALA A 593 11.88 6.47 -10.13
CA ALA A 593 11.73 5.68 -11.34
C ALA A 593 11.06 6.44 -12.50
N TYR A 594 10.49 7.62 -12.24
CA TYR A 594 9.93 8.45 -13.30
C TYR A 594 11.04 8.84 -14.29
N PRO A 595 10.86 8.58 -15.60
CA PRO A 595 11.90 8.88 -16.58
C PRO A 595 12.10 10.39 -16.76
N ASP A 596 13.34 10.81 -17.02
CA ASP A 596 13.63 12.21 -17.36
C ASP A 596 12.97 12.61 -18.68
N ASN A 597 12.22 13.72 -18.67
CA ASN A 597 11.60 14.36 -19.85
C ASN A 597 11.00 13.37 -20.86
N PRO A 598 10.03 12.53 -20.45
CA PRO A 598 9.49 11.52 -21.33
C PRO A 598 8.71 12.15 -22.49
N ASN A 599 8.84 11.58 -23.68
CA ASN A 599 8.04 12.00 -24.83
C ASN A 599 6.55 11.75 -24.55
N ASN A 600 5.67 12.65 -25.00
CA ASN A 600 4.24 12.37 -25.02
C ASN A 600 3.96 11.23 -26.01
N LEU A 601 3.40 10.10 -25.54
CA LEU A 601 3.04 8.96 -26.38
C LEU A 601 1.80 9.21 -27.22
N PHE A 602 0.96 10.16 -26.81
CA PHE A 602 -0.25 10.58 -27.51
C PHE A 602 -0.19 12.09 -27.74
N PRO A 603 0.71 12.58 -28.62
CA PRO A 603 0.74 13.99 -28.99
C PRO A 603 -0.64 14.44 -29.47
N TYR A 604 -1.13 15.54 -28.91
CA TYR A 604 -2.43 16.11 -29.24
C TYR A 604 -2.45 16.56 -30.71
N ASP A 605 -3.49 16.14 -31.43
CA ASP A 605 -3.76 16.55 -32.80
C ASP A 605 -5.08 17.34 -32.85
N GLU A 606 -4.94 18.67 -32.90
CA GLU A 606 -6.09 19.59 -32.98
C GLU A 606 -6.95 19.39 -34.23
N THR A 607 -6.43 18.75 -35.28
CA THR A 607 -7.19 18.54 -36.52
C THR A 607 -8.13 17.35 -36.41
N GLY A 608 -7.83 16.40 -35.53
CA GLY A 608 -8.52 15.11 -35.38
C GLY A 608 -8.18 14.09 -36.48
N GLU A 609 -7.29 14.40 -37.43
CA GLU A 609 -6.98 13.48 -38.53
C GLU A 609 -6.25 12.22 -38.03
N THR A 610 -5.37 12.33 -37.04
CA THR A 610 -4.74 11.17 -36.38
C THR A 610 -5.80 10.24 -35.76
N SER A 611 -6.76 10.80 -35.03
CA SER A 611 -7.86 10.04 -34.44
C SER A 611 -8.71 9.35 -35.52
N LYS A 612 -9.02 10.06 -36.62
CA LYS A 612 -9.79 9.51 -37.75
C LYS A 612 -9.09 8.35 -38.43
N GLU A 613 -7.79 8.46 -38.70
CA GLU A 613 -7.00 7.36 -39.28
C GLU A 613 -7.06 6.10 -38.39
N LEU A 614 -6.97 6.28 -37.08
CA LEU A 614 -7.08 5.19 -36.11
C LEU A 614 -8.49 4.58 -36.06
N PHE A 615 -9.56 5.39 -36.08
CA PHE A 615 -10.93 4.88 -36.21
C PHE A 615 -11.12 4.05 -37.50
N LEU A 616 -10.64 4.56 -38.64
CA LEU A 616 -10.72 3.84 -39.92
C LEU A 616 -9.93 2.53 -39.89
N LYS A 617 -8.74 2.53 -39.26
CA LYS A 617 -7.94 1.32 -39.06
C LYS A 617 -8.66 0.27 -38.20
N ALA A 618 -9.42 0.72 -37.20
CA ALA A 618 -10.30 -0.14 -36.40
C ALA A 618 -11.58 -0.59 -37.13
N GLY A 619 -11.76 -0.21 -38.40
CA GLY A 619 -12.89 -0.63 -39.25
C GLY A 619 -14.11 0.29 -39.19
N TYR A 620 -14.07 1.37 -38.41
CA TYR A 620 -15.15 2.36 -38.38
C TYR A 620 -15.30 3.04 -39.74
N LYS A 621 -16.51 3.48 -40.04
CA LYS A 621 -16.85 4.01 -41.37
C LYS A 621 -17.12 5.50 -41.30
N TYR A 622 -16.38 6.28 -42.06
CA TYR A 622 -16.57 7.73 -42.16
C TYR A 622 -17.28 8.11 -43.46
N ASP A 623 -18.40 8.84 -43.34
CA ASP A 623 -19.08 9.48 -44.44
C ASP A 623 -18.71 10.97 -44.50
N ALA A 624 -17.91 11.33 -45.49
CA ALA A 624 -17.47 12.71 -45.71
C ALA A 624 -18.60 13.67 -46.11
N ALA A 625 -19.70 13.19 -46.69
CA ALA A 625 -20.80 14.04 -47.13
C ALA A 625 -21.68 14.49 -45.95
N SER A 626 -21.90 13.59 -44.99
CA SER A 626 -22.66 13.88 -43.77
C SER A 626 -21.79 14.27 -42.57
N ASN A 627 -20.46 14.11 -42.68
CA ASN A 627 -19.49 14.24 -41.60
C ASN A 627 -19.87 13.36 -40.38
N VAL A 628 -20.09 12.06 -40.64
CA VAL A 628 -20.49 11.10 -39.61
C VAL A 628 -19.54 9.92 -39.61
N MET A 629 -19.00 9.60 -38.43
CA MET A 629 -18.33 8.32 -38.17
C MET A 629 -19.37 7.34 -37.61
N THR A 630 -19.47 6.14 -38.16
CA THR A 630 -20.37 5.08 -37.69
C THR A 630 -19.63 3.83 -37.27
N TYR A 631 -20.22 3.08 -36.32
CA TYR A 631 -19.70 1.79 -35.88
C TYR A 631 -19.59 0.78 -37.03
N PRO A 632 -18.55 -0.10 -37.03
CA PRO A 632 -18.32 -1.10 -38.06
C PRO A 632 -19.44 -2.15 -38.12
N ASP A 633 -19.45 -2.91 -39.22
CA ASP A 633 -20.33 -4.09 -39.34
C ASP A 633 -19.93 -5.13 -38.28
N GLY A 634 -20.92 -5.76 -37.64
CA GLY A 634 -20.67 -6.72 -36.57
C GLY A 634 -20.57 -6.12 -35.16
N HIS A 635 -20.49 -4.79 -35.03
CA HIS A 635 -20.67 -4.12 -33.73
C HIS A 635 -22.16 -4.10 -33.34
N GLU A 636 -22.47 -4.16 -32.03
CA GLU A 636 -23.86 -4.10 -31.51
C GLU A 636 -24.62 -2.84 -31.96
N LYS A 637 -23.87 -1.78 -32.25
CA LYS A 637 -24.34 -0.45 -32.68
C LYS A 637 -24.06 -0.16 -34.16
N ALA A 638 -23.79 -1.19 -34.97
CA ALA A 638 -23.42 -1.06 -36.38
C ALA A 638 -24.33 -0.09 -37.15
N GLY A 639 -23.72 0.80 -37.93
CA GLY A 639 -24.42 1.80 -38.74
C GLY A 639 -24.98 3.01 -37.99
N THR A 640 -24.88 3.04 -36.65
CA THR A 640 -25.19 4.25 -35.86
C THR A 640 -23.96 5.11 -35.67
N GLN A 641 -24.15 6.41 -35.42
CA GLN A 641 -23.05 7.36 -35.19
C GLN A 641 -22.29 7.03 -33.91
N VAL A 642 -20.96 7.05 -33.97
CA VAL A 642 -20.09 6.82 -32.81
C VAL A 642 -20.33 7.89 -31.76
N THR A 643 -20.63 7.46 -30.53
CA THR A 643 -20.86 8.33 -29.38
C THR A 643 -20.18 7.75 -28.15
N PHE A 644 -19.33 8.54 -27.49
CA PHE A 644 -18.68 8.18 -26.23
C PHE A 644 -19.20 9.03 -25.08
N LYS A 645 -19.17 8.45 -23.88
CA LYS A 645 -19.61 9.08 -22.65
C LYS A 645 -18.41 9.43 -21.75
N PHE A 646 -18.28 10.70 -21.41
CA PHE A 646 -17.18 11.26 -20.62
C PHE A 646 -17.73 11.80 -19.30
N THR A 647 -17.31 11.23 -18.16
CA THR A 647 -17.89 11.54 -16.85
C THR A 647 -16.89 12.30 -15.95
N LEU A 648 -17.35 13.37 -15.31
CA LEU A 648 -16.60 14.17 -14.34
C LEU A 648 -17.26 14.10 -12.94
N PRO A 649 -16.49 14.21 -11.85
CA PRO A 649 -17.05 14.24 -10.50
C PRO A 649 -17.70 15.59 -10.13
N SER A 650 -17.42 16.63 -10.93
CA SER A 650 -17.95 17.98 -10.78
C SER A 650 -18.15 18.61 -12.17
N GLU A 651 -18.80 19.78 -12.21
CA GLU A 651 -18.99 20.53 -13.45
C GLU A 651 -17.64 20.82 -14.13
N ALA A 652 -17.61 20.78 -15.47
CA ALA A 652 -16.36 20.92 -16.24
C ALA A 652 -15.55 22.19 -15.93
N LYS A 653 -16.22 23.30 -15.62
CA LYS A 653 -15.55 24.56 -15.26
C LYS A 653 -14.81 24.50 -13.91
N ASP A 654 -15.19 23.57 -13.03
CA ASP A 654 -14.69 23.42 -11.67
C ASP A 654 -13.80 22.17 -11.55
N HIS A 655 -13.41 21.54 -12.68
CA HIS A 655 -12.56 20.35 -12.70
C HIS A 655 -11.34 20.54 -13.62
N PRO A 656 -10.13 20.12 -13.20
CA PRO A 656 -8.92 20.25 -14.02
C PRO A 656 -9.02 19.62 -15.42
N ALA A 657 -9.71 18.48 -15.53
CA ALA A 657 -9.90 17.79 -16.82
C ALA A 657 -11.04 18.37 -17.67
N GLY A 658 -11.83 19.33 -17.18
CA GLY A 658 -13.01 19.80 -17.89
C GLY A 658 -12.70 20.54 -19.18
N SER A 659 -11.65 21.36 -19.20
CA SER A 659 -11.18 22.00 -20.45
C SER A 659 -10.67 20.95 -21.46
N ILE A 660 -10.05 19.87 -20.99
CA ILE A 660 -9.60 18.76 -21.85
C ILE A 660 -10.83 18.11 -22.50
N PHE A 661 -11.86 17.77 -21.72
CA PHE A 661 -13.06 17.10 -22.23
C PHE A 661 -13.81 17.96 -23.26
N ILE A 662 -13.96 19.26 -23.01
CA ILE A 662 -14.61 20.19 -23.93
C ILE A 662 -13.84 20.28 -25.26
N ASP A 663 -12.52 20.39 -25.18
CA ASP A 663 -11.66 20.44 -26.37
C ASP A 663 -11.68 19.12 -27.15
N THR A 664 -11.63 17.98 -26.45
CA THR A 664 -11.77 16.64 -27.05
C THR A 664 -13.12 16.47 -27.75
N GLN A 665 -14.23 16.91 -27.13
CA GLN A 665 -15.55 16.90 -27.75
C GLN A 665 -15.56 17.70 -29.06
N ALA A 666 -14.98 18.90 -29.07
CA ALA A 666 -14.89 19.74 -30.26
C ALA A 666 -13.99 19.13 -31.36
N THR A 667 -12.88 18.52 -30.97
CA THR A 667 -11.92 17.89 -31.90
C THR A 667 -12.50 16.64 -32.54
N LEU A 668 -13.12 15.74 -31.76
CA LEU A 668 -13.76 14.53 -32.30
C LEU A 668 -15.00 14.83 -33.16
N ALA A 669 -15.72 15.93 -32.89
CA ALA A 669 -16.83 16.37 -33.74
C ALA A 669 -16.39 16.72 -35.18
N LYS A 670 -15.13 17.17 -35.38
CA LYS A 670 -14.58 17.46 -36.73
C LYS A 670 -14.56 16.23 -37.63
N ILE A 671 -14.49 15.04 -37.04
CA ILE A 671 -14.42 13.76 -37.75
C ILE A 671 -15.71 12.94 -37.60
N GLY A 672 -16.79 13.57 -37.13
CA GLY A 672 -18.11 12.97 -37.05
C GLY A 672 -18.33 12.01 -35.87
N VAL A 673 -17.45 12.04 -34.86
CA VAL A 673 -17.60 11.32 -33.59
C VAL A 673 -18.23 12.25 -32.55
N LYS A 674 -19.19 11.74 -31.77
CA LYS A 674 -19.83 12.48 -30.68
C LYS A 674 -19.25 12.12 -29.32
N VAL A 675 -19.21 13.10 -28.42
CA VAL A 675 -18.86 12.93 -27.00
C VAL A 675 -19.94 13.60 -26.17
N ASP A 676 -20.54 12.84 -25.26
CA ASP A 676 -21.48 13.34 -24.26
C ASP A 676 -20.74 13.49 -22.93
N ILE A 677 -20.64 14.73 -22.44
CA ILE A 677 -20.01 15.05 -21.14
C ILE A 677 -21.10 15.08 -20.07
N GLU A 678 -20.90 14.37 -18.96
CA GLU A 678 -21.80 14.40 -17.82
C GLU A 678 -21.08 14.61 -16.49
N THR A 679 -21.83 15.07 -15.50
CA THR A 679 -21.40 15.20 -14.11
C THR A 679 -22.02 14.08 -13.27
N ASP A 680 -21.19 13.36 -12.52
CA ASP A 680 -21.62 12.38 -11.53
C ASP A 680 -20.78 12.52 -10.25
N GLN A 681 -21.37 13.14 -9.23
CA GLN A 681 -20.70 13.35 -7.93
C GLN A 681 -20.33 12.04 -7.22
N SER A 682 -20.95 10.91 -7.60
CA SER A 682 -20.65 9.58 -7.08
C SER A 682 -19.59 8.83 -7.90
N LEU A 683 -19.01 9.44 -8.93
CA LEU A 683 -18.05 8.83 -9.86
C LEU A 683 -16.95 8.04 -9.14
N LEU A 684 -16.29 8.65 -8.15
CA LEU A 684 -15.15 8.03 -7.47
C LEU A 684 -15.54 6.73 -6.76
N ASN A 685 -16.76 6.65 -6.21
CA ASN A 685 -17.27 5.45 -5.54
C ASN A 685 -17.61 4.32 -6.53
N LYS A 686 -17.79 4.64 -7.81
CA LYS A 686 -18.12 3.68 -8.88
C LYS A 686 -16.90 3.12 -9.59
N LEU A 687 -15.70 3.63 -9.30
CA LEU A 687 -14.49 3.22 -10.03
C LEU A 687 -14.13 1.74 -9.82
N SER A 688 -14.35 1.17 -8.63
CA SER A 688 -14.09 -0.25 -8.40
C SER A 688 -14.98 -1.18 -9.25
N THR A 689 -16.12 -0.68 -9.73
CA THR A 689 -17.08 -1.38 -10.59
C THR A 689 -17.32 -0.60 -11.90
N ALA A 690 -16.28 0.05 -12.43
CA ALA A 690 -16.41 1.04 -13.51
C ALA A 690 -17.18 0.51 -14.74
N TYR A 691 -16.86 -0.71 -15.19
CA TYR A 691 -17.54 -1.34 -16.33
C TYR A 691 -19.03 -1.57 -16.06
N ASP A 692 -19.35 -2.22 -14.93
CA ASP A 692 -20.73 -2.55 -14.55
C ASP A 692 -21.56 -1.28 -14.26
N SER A 693 -20.90 -0.22 -13.80
CA SER A 693 -21.48 1.10 -13.61
C SER A 693 -21.67 1.88 -14.92
N GLY A 694 -21.26 1.33 -16.06
CA GLY A 694 -21.40 1.94 -17.38
C GLY A 694 -20.44 3.12 -17.64
N LEU A 695 -19.33 3.23 -16.91
CA LEU A 695 -18.31 4.24 -17.13
C LEU A 695 -17.46 3.88 -18.36
N GLN A 696 -17.35 4.79 -19.32
CA GLN A 696 -16.51 4.61 -20.52
C GLN A 696 -15.22 5.41 -20.41
N VAL A 697 -15.34 6.72 -20.15
CA VAL A 697 -14.21 7.62 -19.94
C VAL A 697 -14.47 8.46 -18.71
N TRP A 698 -13.49 8.60 -17.82
CA TRP A 698 -13.64 9.38 -16.59
C TRP A 698 -12.39 10.19 -16.27
N ALA A 699 -12.51 11.21 -15.43
CA ALA A 699 -11.37 11.90 -14.86
C ALA A 699 -11.25 11.60 -13.36
N ALA A 700 -10.03 11.35 -12.90
CA ALA A 700 -9.71 11.09 -11.50
C ALA A 700 -8.26 11.48 -11.22
N ALA A 701 -7.79 11.26 -9.99
CA ALA A 701 -6.41 11.45 -9.62
C ALA A 701 -5.93 10.30 -8.75
N TRP A 702 -4.65 9.97 -8.89
CA TRP A 702 -3.91 9.16 -7.94
C TRP A 702 -3.22 10.08 -6.93
N GLY A 703 -3.22 9.69 -5.67
CA GLY A 703 -2.49 10.33 -4.58
C GLY A 703 -1.72 9.28 -3.78
N SER A 704 -0.73 9.73 -3.00
CA SER A 704 0.13 8.87 -2.18
C SER A 704 0.82 7.79 -3.02
N GLY A 705 1.52 8.22 -4.08
CA GLY A 705 2.32 7.34 -4.93
C GLY A 705 3.36 6.53 -4.16
N GLY A 706 3.73 7.00 -2.96
CA GLY A 706 4.61 6.30 -2.05
C GLY A 706 6.08 6.46 -2.43
N VAL A 707 6.92 5.63 -1.82
CA VAL A 707 8.39 5.70 -1.95
C VAL A 707 8.96 4.64 -2.89
N ASP A 708 8.18 3.58 -3.15
CA ASP A 708 8.54 2.48 -4.03
C ASP A 708 7.69 2.51 -5.30
N PRO A 709 8.28 2.39 -6.50
CA PRO A 709 7.57 2.48 -7.77
C PRO A 709 6.84 1.18 -8.17
N ASP A 710 6.51 0.29 -7.22
CA ASP A 710 5.78 -0.94 -7.51
C ASP A 710 4.46 -0.67 -8.24
N MET A 711 4.38 -1.17 -9.47
CA MET A 711 3.22 -1.00 -10.35
C MET A 711 2.20 -2.14 -10.22
N PHE A 712 2.46 -3.16 -9.39
CA PHE A 712 1.70 -4.41 -9.38
C PHE A 712 0.21 -4.23 -9.13
N GLN A 713 -0.16 -3.49 -8.09
CA GLN A 713 -1.56 -3.33 -7.68
C GLN A 713 -2.43 -2.76 -8.81
N ILE A 714 -1.88 -1.82 -9.59
CA ILE A 714 -2.59 -1.08 -10.63
C ILE A 714 -2.49 -1.78 -11.99
N TRP A 715 -1.32 -2.32 -12.33
CA TRP A 715 -0.98 -2.64 -13.72
C TRP A 715 -0.77 -4.12 -14.02
N HIS A 716 -0.60 -4.98 -13.00
CA HIS A 716 -0.46 -6.42 -13.26
C HIS A 716 -1.80 -7.00 -13.72
N SER A 717 -1.82 -7.54 -14.94
CA SER A 717 -3.06 -7.81 -15.68
C SER A 717 -3.54 -9.26 -15.68
N ASP A 718 -2.80 -10.18 -15.08
CA ASP A 718 -3.27 -11.56 -14.92
C ASP A 718 -4.18 -11.67 -13.69
N PRO A 719 -5.49 -11.91 -13.85
CA PRO A 719 -6.43 -12.02 -12.73
C PRO A 719 -6.17 -13.22 -11.81
N LYS A 720 -5.35 -14.19 -12.24
CA LYS A 720 -4.90 -15.31 -11.39
C LYS A 720 -3.81 -14.91 -10.42
N VAL A 721 -3.12 -13.80 -10.68
CA VAL A 721 -1.98 -13.32 -9.89
C VAL A 721 -2.32 -12.04 -9.14
N ASN A 722 -3.08 -11.14 -9.76
CA ASN A 722 -3.56 -9.90 -9.15
C ASN A 722 -5.08 -9.95 -9.03
N GLN A 723 -5.60 -9.70 -7.82
CA GLN A 723 -7.03 -9.66 -7.51
C GLN A 723 -7.47 -8.23 -7.12
N GLY A 724 -6.58 -7.24 -7.29
CA GLY A 724 -6.85 -5.84 -6.99
C GLY A 724 -7.91 -5.23 -7.90
N THR A 725 -8.66 -4.28 -7.35
CA THR A 725 -9.75 -3.59 -8.07
C THR A 725 -9.25 -2.60 -9.13
N SER A 726 -8.00 -2.13 -9.02
CA SER A 726 -7.44 -1.11 -9.94
C SER A 726 -7.26 -1.64 -11.37
N ALA A 727 -6.75 -2.86 -11.54
CA ALA A 727 -6.57 -3.46 -12.87
C ALA A 727 -7.93 -3.81 -13.50
N ALA A 728 -8.90 -4.27 -12.70
CA ALA A 728 -10.28 -4.49 -13.12
C ALA A 728 -10.95 -3.18 -13.56
N ARG A 729 -10.81 -2.10 -12.78
CA ARG A 729 -11.33 -0.76 -13.09
C ARG A 729 -10.96 -0.31 -14.51
N SER A 730 -9.68 -0.43 -14.87
CA SER A 730 -9.18 -0.01 -16.18
C SER A 730 -9.48 -1.00 -17.32
N GLY A 731 -10.02 -2.19 -17.00
CA GLY A 731 -10.32 -3.24 -17.98
C GLY A 731 -9.10 -4.08 -18.38
N LEU A 732 -8.00 -4.04 -17.62
CA LEU A 732 -6.76 -4.74 -17.97
C LEU A 732 -6.93 -6.26 -17.98
N TYR A 733 -7.71 -6.83 -17.06
CA TYR A 733 -8.01 -8.28 -17.04
C TYR A 733 -8.72 -8.70 -18.33
N TYR A 734 -9.74 -7.94 -18.74
CA TYR A 734 -10.45 -8.20 -19.98
C TYR A 734 -9.51 -8.12 -21.20
N LEU A 735 -8.65 -7.09 -21.28
CA LEU A 735 -7.71 -6.93 -22.38
C LEU A 735 -6.63 -8.02 -22.41
N PHE A 736 -6.20 -8.52 -21.26
CA PHE A 736 -5.25 -9.63 -21.18
C PHE A 736 -5.82 -10.92 -21.80
N GLU A 737 -7.11 -11.17 -21.61
CA GLU A 737 -7.79 -12.36 -22.14
C GLU A 737 -8.32 -12.17 -23.57
N ASN A 738 -8.82 -10.98 -23.89
CA ASN A 738 -9.64 -10.71 -25.08
C ASN A 738 -9.07 -9.64 -26.02
N GLY A 739 -8.01 -8.92 -25.61
CA GLY A 739 -7.35 -7.92 -26.44
C GLY A 739 -6.67 -8.51 -27.68
N SER A 740 -6.17 -7.61 -28.54
CA SER A 740 -5.38 -7.99 -29.70
C SER A 740 -4.07 -8.70 -29.31
N ASP A 741 -3.47 -9.42 -30.26
CA ASP A 741 -2.18 -10.08 -30.04
C ASP A 741 -1.08 -9.10 -29.60
N GLU A 742 -1.13 -7.86 -30.10
CA GLU A 742 -0.22 -6.78 -29.70
C GLU A 742 -0.42 -6.39 -28.23
N GLU A 743 -1.67 -6.15 -27.81
CA GLU A 743 -1.98 -5.79 -26.42
C GLU A 743 -1.64 -6.92 -25.46
N LYS A 744 -1.94 -8.17 -25.83
CA LYS A 744 -1.58 -9.35 -25.03
C LYS A 744 -0.08 -9.46 -24.83
N ALA A 745 0.70 -9.25 -25.90
CA ALA A 745 2.16 -9.23 -25.81
C ALA A 745 2.66 -8.09 -24.92
N MET A 746 2.09 -6.89 -25.04
CA MET A 746 2.43 -5.74 -24.18
C MET A 746 2.13 -6.02 -22.70
N LEU A 747 0.96 -6.60 -22.41
CA LEU A 747 0.53 -6.92 -21.04
C LEU A 747 1.36 -8.04 -20.43
N THR A 748 1.72 -9.08 -21.20
CA THR A 748 2.65 -10.11 -20.75
C THR A 748 4.03 -9.51 -20.44
N GLU A 749 4.58 -8.69 -21.32
CA GLU A 749 5.87 -8.01 -21.06
C GLU A 749 5.79 -7.10 -19.83
N LEU A 750 4.69 -6.36 -19.66
CA LEU A 750 4.46 -5.50 -18.50
C LEU A 750 4.41 -6.31 -17.21
N ASN A 751 3.69 -7.43 -17.17
CA ASN A 751 3.62 -8.31 -16.02
C ASN A 751 5.02 -8.85 -15.65
N ASP A 752 5.79 -9.32 -16.64
CA ASP A 752 7.15 -9.82 -16.43
C ASP A 752 8.08 -8.72 -15.85
N LEU A 753 7.99 -7.50 -16.37
CA LEU A 753 8.77 -6.35 -15.88
C LEU A 753 8.38 -5.97 -14.45
N ILE A 754 7.10 -5.99 -14.11
CA ILE A 754 6.63 -5.72 -12.75
C ILE A 754 7.22 -6.75 -11.78
N ILE A 755 7.16 -8.04 -12.12
CA ILE A 755 7.73 -9.10 -11.28
C ILE A 755 9.26 -8.97 -11.18
N ALA A 756 9.95 -8.64 -12.27
CA ALA A 756 11.39 -8.38 -12.25
C ALA A 756 11.74 -7.19 -11.32
N GLY A 757 10.98 -6.09 -11.40
CA GLY A 757 11.15 -4.91 -10.54
C GLY A 757 10.86 -5.16 -9.06
N ARG A 758 10.09 -6.21 -8.74
CA ARG A 758 9.82 -6.71 -7.39
C ARG A 758 10.81 -7.79 -6.92
N SER A 759 11.71 -8.24 -7.79
CA SER A 759 12.67 -9.32 -7.50
C SER A 759 14.12 -8.83 -7.38
N THR A 760 14.35 -7.52 -7.42
CA THR A 760 15.67 -6.89 -7.31
C THR A 760 15.61 -5.63 -6.44
N ILE A 761 16.67 -5.38 -5.67
CA ILE A 761 16.82 -4.15 -4.86
C ILE A 761 17.76 -3.12 -5.51
N ASP A 762 18.43 -3.48 -6.62
CA ASP A 762 19.33 -2.57 -7.32
C ASP A 762 18.51 -1.45 -7.97
N THR A 763 18.70 -0.23 -7.48
CA THR A 763 17.88 0.92 -7.90
C THR A 763 18.09 1.26 -9.38
N GLU A 764 19.30 1.08 -9.93
CA GLU A 764 19.58 1.40 -11.33
C GLU A 764 19.01 0.35 -12.29
N GLU A 765 19.07 -0.93 -11.90
CA GLU A 765 18.37 -2.00 -12.62
C GLU A 765 16.85 -1.74 -12.63
N ARG A 766 16.28 -1.41 -11.47
CA ARG A 766 14.85 -1.10 -11.33
C ARG A 766 14.45 0.11 -12.17
N LYS A 767 15.26 1.18 -12.22
CA LYS A 767 14.98 2.35 -13.09
C LYS A 767 14.81 1.93 -14.55
N ALA A 768 15.67 1.05 -15.06
CA ALA A 768 15.56 0.57 -16.44
C ALA A 768 14.29 -0.26 -16.67
N ILE A 769 13.95 -1.13 -15.71
CA ILE A 769 12.71 -1.94 -15.73
C ILE A 769 11.47 -1.04 -15.74
N TYR A 770 11.35 -0.13 -14.78
CA TYR A 770 10.18 0.73 -14.64
C TYR A 770 10.03 1.73 -15.79
N LYS A 771 11.15 2.20 -16.36
CA LYS A 771 11.09 3.00 -17.59
C LYS A 771 10.35 2.26 -18.70
N ARG A 772 10.67 0.99 -18.97
CA ARG A 772 9.97 0.19 -20.00
C ARG A 772 8.53 -0.12 -19.59
N ALA A 773 8.29 -0.46 -18.32
CA ALA A 773 6.95 -0.70 -17.80
C ALA A 773 6.03 0.52 -17.96
N LEU A 774 6.56 1.73 -17.78
CA LEU A 774 5.83 2.99 -17.95
C LEU A 774 5.51 3.30 -19.41
N GLU A 775 6.39 2.95 -20.36
CA GLU A 775 6.07 3.01 -21.79
C GLU A 775 4.91 2.08 -22.15
N LEU A 776 4.91 0.85 -21.64
CA LEU A 776 3.87 -0.14 -21.90
C LEU A 776 2.54 0.27 -21.27
N SER A 777 2.51 0.53 -19.97
CA SER A 777 1.30 0.89 -19.22
C SER A 777 0.63 2.15 -19.77
N THR A 778 1.41 3.20 -20.06
CA THR A 778 0.88 4.41 -20.72
C THR A 778 0.43 4.09 -22.14
N GLY A 779 1.21 3.29 -22.89
CA GLY A 779 0.94 2.93 -24.28
C GLY A 779 -0.34 2.12 -24.50
N LEU A 780 -0.85 1.41 -23.49
CA LEU A 780 -2.12 0.67 -23.55
C LEU A 780 -3.35 1.58 -23.74
N ALA A 781 -3.19 2.88 -23.49
CA ALA A 781 -4.23 3.91 -23.62
C ALA A 781 -5.51 3.61 -22.80
N VAL A 782 -5.37 2.91 -21.67
CA VAL A 782 -6.45 2.76 -20.68
C VAL A 782 -6.42 3.87 -19.62
N GLU A 783 -5.32 4.61 -19.56
CA GLU A 783 -5.14 5.76 -18.69
C GLU A 783 -4.26 6.80 -19.41
N VAL A 784 -4.74 8.05 -19.47
CA VAL A 784 -4.01 9.19 -20.04
C VAL A 784 -3.65 10.13 -18.89
N PRO A 785 -2.38 10.15 -18.44
CA PRO A 785 -1.91 11.09 -17.43
C PRO A 785 -2.09 12.53 -17.91
N THR A 786 -2.42 13.44 -16.99
CA THR A 786 -2.74 14.83 -17.34
C THR A 786 -1.80 15.84 -16.68
N TYR A 787 -1.78 15.88 -15.35
CA TYR A 787 -1.00 16.87 -14.59
C TYR A 787 -0.46 16.29 -13.30
N GLN A 788 0.61 16.89 -12.79
CA GLN A 788 1.03 16.80 -11.40
C GLN A 788 0.96 18.19 -10.79
N ARG A 789 0.09 18.35 -9.79
CA ARG A 789 -0.14 19.63 -9.10
C ARG A 789 0.88 19.83 -7.96
N LYS A 790 0.93 21.06 -7.45
CA LYS A 790 1.57 21.41 -6.18
C LYS A 790 0.55 21.41 -5.04
N ASN A 791 0.98 21.02 -3.86
CA ASN A 791 0.35 21.32 -2.58
C ASN A 791 1.00 22.57 -1.96
N MET A 792 0.42 23.08 -0.87
CA MET A 792 0.87 24.30 -0.23
C MET A 792 0.79 24.18 1.29
N TYR A 793 1.85 24.61 1.96
CA TYR A 793 1.86 24.88 3.39
C TYR A 793 1.77 26.39 3.62
N VAL A 794 0.98 26.80 4.60
CA VAL A 794 0.79 28.20 4.99
C VAL A 794 1.10 28.33 6.47
N PHE A 795 1.81 29.39 6.84
CA PHE A 795 2.20 29.62 8.23
C PHE A 795 2.13 31.10 8.60
N ASN A 796 1.89 31.38 9.87
CA ASN A 796 1.90 32.72 10.43
C ASN A 796 3.34 33.12 10.81
N LYS A 797 3.97 33.96 9.98
CA LYS A 797 5.36 34.42 10.15
C LYS A 797 5.56 35.45 11.27
N ASP A 798 4.48 35.98 11.85
CA ASP A 798 4.59 36.79 13.07
C ASP A 798 4.78 35.89 14.30
N VAL A 799 4.34 34.63 14.23
CA VAL A 799 4.44 33.65 15.33
C VAL A 799 5.64 32.72 15.14
N ILE A 800 5.79 32.15 13.95
CA ILE A 800 6.84 31.18 13.63
C ILE A 800 8.04 31.91 13.02
N ASN A 801 9.23 31.60 13.52
CA ASN A 801 10.47 32.04 12.90
C ASN A 801 10.69 31.27 11.60
N ALA A 802 10.37 31.91 10.48
CA ALA A 802 10.44 31.31 9.14
C ALA A 802 11.83 30.79 8.78
N ASP A 803 12.90 31.39 9.32
CA ASP A 803 14.29 30.97 9.06
C ASP A 803 14.63 29.61 9.67
N THR A 804 13.77 29.09 10.55
CA THR A 804 13.92 27.76 11.18
C THR A 804 13.10 26.66 10.50
N LEU A 805 12.31 27.02 9.49
CA LEU A 805 11.53 26.06 8.70
C LEU A 805 12.36 25.53 7.53
N PHE A 806 12.11 24.28 7.13
CA PHE A 806 12.56 23.84 5.82
C PHE A 806 11.88 24.67 4.72
N SER A 807 12.61 24.96 3.65
CA SER A 807 12.13 25.72 2.50
C SER A 807 12.83 25.26 1.21
N GLY A 808 12.31 25.68 0.05
CA GLY A 808 12.86 25.30 -1.25
C GLY A 808 12.91 23.78 -1.46
N ASP A 809 14.05 23.28 -1.93
CA ASP A 809 14.27 21.86 -2.27
C ASP A 809 14.38 20.92 -1.04
N ASP A 810 14.30 21.47 0.17
CA ASP A 810 14.19 20.68 1.41
C ASP A 810 12.74 20.37 1.77
N VAL A 811 11.76 20.98 1.09
CA VAL A 811 10.34 20.66 1.27
C VAL A 811 9.88 19.77 0.14
N THR A 812 9.48 18.55 0.51
CA THR A 812 9.08 17.49 -0.41
C THR A 812 7.80 16.82 0.12
N PRO A 813 7.14 15.94 -0.66
CA PRO A 813 6.03 15.15 -0.13
C PRO A 813 6.37 14.33 1.12
N PHE A 814 7.64 14.03 1.34
CA PHE A 814 8.13 13.23 2.47
C PHE A 814 8.74 14.09 3.59
N GLN A 815 8.93 15.40 3.36
CA GLN A 815 9.49 16.33 4.34
C GLN A 815 8.77 17.68 4.31
N THR A 816 7.99 17.93 5.36
CA THR A 816 7.27 19.19 5.58
C THR A 816 8.21 20.28 6.10
N PRO A 817 7.85 21.57 5.98
CA PRO A 817 8.55 22.69 6.62
C PRO A 817 8.88 22.48 8.12
N ILE A 818 8.06 21.71 8.84
CA ILE A 818 8.18 21.46 10.28
C ILE A 818 8.62 20.03 10.60
N SER A 819 9.12 19.25 9.63
CA SER A 819 9.51 17.85 9.88
C SER A 819 10.56 17.71 11.00
N PHE A 820 11.50 18.65 11.09
CA PHE A 820 12.44 18.74 12.22
C PHE A 820 11.89 19.68 13.29
N ILE A 821 10.72 19.33 13.82
CA ILE A 821 9.96 20.18 14.75
C ILE A 821 10.76 20.60 15.99
N TRP A 822 11.78 19.82 16.37
CA TRP A 822 12.66 20.15 17.50
C TRP A 822 13.56 21.37 17.23
N ASN A 823 13.80 21.73 15.96
CA ASN A 823 14.61 22.87 15.56
C ASN A 823 13.80 24.15 15.31
N VAL A 824 12.48 24.05 15.16
CA VAL A 824 11.58 25.17 14.88
C VAL A 824 11.53 26.12 16.06
N GLU A 825 11.51 27.43 15.79
CA GLU A 825 11.40 28.49 16.81
C GLU A 825 10.18 29.38 16.59
N LEU A 826 9.73 30.00 17.67
CA LEU A 826 8.78 31.11 17.67
C LEU A 826 9.53 32.45 17.78
N ASN A 827 8.96 33.52 17.22
CA ASN A 827 9.52 34.88 17.28
C ASN A 827 9.44 35.55 18.65
#